data_AF-A0A164Y611-F1
#
_entry.id   AF-A0A164Y611-F1
#
_cell.length_a   1.000
_cell.length_b   1.000
_cell.length_c   1.000
_cell.angle_alpha   90.00
_cell.angle_beta   90.00
_cell.angle_gamma   90.00
#
_symmetry.space_group_name_H-M   'P 1'
#
loop_
_entity.id
_entity.type
_entity.pdbx_description
1 polymer ?
#
loop_
_entity_poly.entity_id
_entity_poly.type
_entity_poly.pdbx_seq_one_letter_code
_entity_poly.pdbx_strand_id
1 'polypeptide(L)'
;TRSGEKIFLPRNIDDTPIEDQDQDNVAGYLTPTRQPTVPRTSGDGPDTDYLFTGELDTFPEDWREEHKGGERLRINPKNQVPEQLTVGPDGRCGGTDASFWFIPGRWRFCPRCLDQPHSTMWERSKLMGLSGEGRSSATTLLVATALGWMNGETSGIAPEKRKLLGFTDNRQDAALQAGHFNDFLFVSLLRGATLRAVLDAGDDGISEDEFGLGLVKALGFTAANKAARIHWMLEPDAGAVMRENAQRSLAKVLAHRVWTDLRRGWRYTNPSLAVLKLVDFRFVGLEDVADDGESLGAILPRQVADDREQRKQVLQIILTALLEGLAVNTEALELAALDPVAQQSRNLLRAPWAMDEKEKLRGRNALILKPRRRDRRGEQPVICASHPSRIGRAIRKIPGMKNLNKDDYAQVMAGLMELMSREGLVSAWEVEDDLHGWHLSPAALKLVPGEAVRPGEPRGNRYFHDLYQTIAADLKQGHSTYWGLESREHTAQVTQKQREWREWRFRYEEDDRKKIGENRADIKAAGEPDQFLPSLFCSPTMELGVDISALNTVYLRNVPPTPANYAQRAGRAGRSGQTAVIMAYCAAQSPHDQYFFKRRNAMVAGVVRPPALDITNEELVRSHLHAVWLAQTKLALSPDIPQVLDLSKVNFPLKQEILDVIQRERLVEDAQVPMRQVLDQILDSVDGPRPLWMGNPDNFVRTIAEGAPEMFNHAFDRWRQLYNAARTQLQEANARSETPGLASKDRRTTKAAQAQANNQIDLLEKGKASNGSDFYSYRYLATEGFLPGYNFPRLPLYAFIPGEKKTGSFLQRARFLAISEFGPRSLIYHEGRAYRVTKAKLPPEVRTSDGSELATRDIFICSHCGACHENEVECCHACGQSMANELPVQRTLRIDNVEAAPATRITANDEERIRQGFDIQTVFSWPRRQDRLQITEADFRCGGITILTLQYANSAEISRINKGLKRRKNQTVFGFNIDPQSGYWVKSKVEKGEEESPEVSRPVRIVPIVRERKNALLMRFCEPEDYAPETMATVQHALVRGIAVAFQLEEGEVLSEPLPERNNCRAILTYEATEGGAGVLSQLVEDPQALGRVARKALDLMHFGNVNEAIAAGDESHLADQENACVRGCYHCLLSYSNQPDHELIDRTSQQARQLLVDLARGKVVLNSTPSGPCSPWLAVFNEAGLPTPDSKPITMADQVFPFAWRSHLVAAAMDAVTDTAQERGHTKGWTLFALPAASDEGLPSGLTAMFKT
;
A
#
# COMPACT_ATOMS: atom_id res chain seq x y z
N THR A 1 -4.78 27.04 -22.70
CA THR A 1 -3.39 27.56 -22.81
C THR A 1 -3.38 29.09 -22.78
N ARG A 2 -2.21 29.75 -22.69
CA ARG A 2 -2.09 31.23 -22.83
C ARG A 2 -2.67 31.76 -24.16
N SER A 3 -2.84 30.89 -25.17
CA SER A 3 -3.47 31.19 -26.47
C SER A 3 -5.01 31.02 -26.49
N GLY A 4 -5.64 30.58 -25.40
CA GLY A 4 -7.08 30.28 -25.36
C GLY A 4 -7.47 28.94 -26.00
N GLU A 5 -6.51 28.17 -26.53
CA GLU A 5 -6.76 26.85 -27.10
C GLU A 5 -7.04 25.80 -26.01
N LYS A 6 -8.03 24.93 -26.29
CA LYS A 6 -8.34 23.74 -25.48
C LYS A 6 -7.37 22.61 -25.88
N ILE A 7 -6.73 21.99 -24.90
CA ILE A 7 -5.82 20.85 -25.08
C ILE A 7 -6.23 19.76 -24.08
N PHE A 8 -6.31 18.52 -24.57
CA PHE A 8 -6.53 17.33 -23.77
C PHE A 8 -5.20 16.70 -23.37
N LEU A 9 -5.00 16.54 -22.07
CA LEU A 9 -3.86 15.83 -21.52
C LEU A 9 -4.31 14.45 -21.02
N PRO A 10 -3.55 13.38 -21.29
CA PRO A 10 -3.85 12.07 -20.75
C PRO A 10 -3.80 12.09 -19.22
N ARG A 11 -4.65 11.30 -18.59
CA ARG A 11 -4.73 11.16 -17.13
C ARG A 11 -4.75 9.68 -16.79
N ASN A 12 -4.16 9.30 -15.67
CA ASN A 12 -4.26 7.92 -15.20
C ASN A 12 -5.73 7.58 -14.88
N ILE A 13 -6.20 6.42 -15.35
CA ILE A 13 -7.56 5.92 -15.09
C ILE A 13 -7.81 5.66 -13.60
N ASP A 14 -6.75 5.41 -12.83
CA ASP A 14 -6.79 5.19 -11.38
C ASP A 14 -7.02 6.49 -10.60
N ASP A 15 -6.78 7.64 -11.23
CA ASP A 15 -7.08 8.91 -10.60
C ASP A 15 -8.60 9.08 -10.52
N THR A 16 -9.13 9.49 -9.37
CA THR A 16 -10.53 9.95 -9.31
C THR A 16 -10.57 11.42 -9.75
N PRO A 17 -11.36 11.79 -10.76
CA PRO A 17 -11.62 13.18 -11.12
C PRO A 17 -12.12 13.96 -9.90
N ILE A 18 -11.41 15.02 -9.53
CA ILE A 18 -11.83 15.93 -8.47
C ILE A 18 -12.81 16.92 -9.11
N GLU A 19 -14.00 17.06 -8.51
CA GLU A 19 -14.94 18.12 -8.87
C GLU A 19 -14.43 19.42 -8.24
N ASP A 20 -13.49 20.11 -8.89
CA ASP A 20 -13.09 21.46 -8.48
C ASP A 20 -13.83 22.47 -9.36
N GLN A 21 -14.58 23.39 -8.74
CA GLN A 21 -15.40 24.38 -9.45
C GLN A 21 -14.59 25.63 -9.85
N ASP A 22 -13.36 25.76 -9.34
CA ASP A 22 -12.57 26.99 -9.37
C ASP A 22 -11.26 26.90 -10.20
N GLN A 23 -11.13 26.00 -11.19
CA GLN A 23 -9.90 25.87 -12.01
C GLN A 23 -10.13 25.87 -13.54
N ASP A 24 -9.18 26.44 -14.29
CA ASP A 24 -9.08 26.44 -15.77
C ASP A 24 -8.95 25.04 -16.41
N ASN A 25 -8.81 23.99 -15.59
CA ASN A 25 -8.62 22.61 -16.01
C ASN A 25 -9.81 21.73 -15.59
N VAL A 26 -10.46 21.07 -16.55
CA VAL A 26 -11.58 20.16 -16.31
C VAL A 26 -11.14 18.71 -16.53
N ALA A 27 -11.13 17.90 -15.46
CA ALA A 27 -10.86 16.47 -15.58
C ALA A 27 -12.10 15.71 -16.09
N GLY A 28 -11.91 14.71 -16.94
CA GLY A 28 -13.01 13.92 -17.50
C GLY A 28 -12.54 12.72 -18.32
N TYR A 29 -13.42 12.21 -19.19
CA TYR A 29 -13.19 11.06 -20.06
C TYR A 29 -13.47 11.40 -21.51
N LEU A 30 -12.55 11.04 -22.40
CA LEU A 30 -12.72 11.21 -23.85
C LEU A 30 -13.12 9.86 -24.46
N THR A 31 -14.24 9.81 -25.18
CA THR A 31 -14.80 8.57 -25.77
C THR A 31 -15.15 8.80 -27.24
N PRO A 32 -14.80 7.90 -28.18
CA PRO A 32 -15.06 8.14 -29.60
C PRO A 32 -16.57 8.12 -29.90
N THR A 33 -17.08 9.05 -30.73
CA THR A 33 -18.53 9.22 -31.02
C THR A 33 -19.11 8.22 -32.00
N ARG A 34 -18.27 7.43 -32.67
CA ARG A 34 -18.54 6.22 -33.48
C ARG A 34 -17.19 5.82 -34.08
N GLN A 35 -16.91 4.54 -34.32
CA GLN A 35 -15.72 4.20 -35.12
C GLN A 35 -15.93 4.65 -36.58
N PRO A 36 -14.99 5.41 -37.18
CA PRO A 36 -14.84 5.42 -38.62
C PRO A 36 -14.27 4.04 -38.99
N THR A 37 -15.14 3.19 -39.55
CA THR A 37 -14.83 1.99 -40.36
C THR A 37 -13.36 1.53 -40.36
N VAL A 38 -12.95 0.71 -39.40
CA VAL A 38 -11.92 -0.30 -39.68
C VAL A 38 -12.63 -1.39 -40.49
N PRO A 39 -12.13 -1.81 -41.67
CA PRO A 39 -12.73 -2.93 -42.39
C PRO A 39 -12.58 -4.18 -41.51
N ARG A 40 -13.68 -4.62 -40.90
CA ARG A 40 -13.71 -5.87 -40.16
C ARG A 40 -13.55 -7.01 -41.16
N THR A 41 -12.69 -7.96 -40.83
CA THR A 41 -12.72 -9.29 -41.44
C THR A 41 -14.15 -9.82 -41.39
N SER A 42 -14.66 -10.22 -42.54
CA SER A 42 -16.02 -10.68 -42.84
C SER A 42 -16.70 -11.47 -41.71
N GLY A 43 -17.81 -10.94 -41.15
CA GLY A 43 -18.72 -11.71 -40.29
C GLY A 43 -19.62 -10.90 -39.36
N ASP A 44 -19.17 -9.75 -38.86
CA ASP A 44 -19.93 -8.98 -37.87
C ASP A 44 -20.87 -7.96 -38.54
N GLY A 45 -22.17 -8.02 -38.23
CA GLY A 45 -23.19 -7.08 -38.70
C GLY A 45 -22.97 -5.63 -38.23
N PRO A 46 -23.85 -4.68 -38.64
CA PRO A 46 -23.73 -3.27 -38.25
C PRO A 46 -23.70 -3.12 -36.72
N ASP A 47 -22.83 -2.22 -36.23
CA ASP A 47 -22.62 -1.95 -34.80
C ASP A 47 -23.85 -1.24 -34.20
N THR A 48 -24.87 -2.03 -33.84
CA THR A 48 -26.12 -1.59 -33.22
C THR A 48 -25.98 -1.14 -31.76
N ASP A 49 -24.76 -1.24 -31.19
CA ASP A 49 -24.56 -1.15 -29.74
C ASP A 49 -24.19 0.25 -29.23
N TYR A 50 -23.97 1.26 -30.09
CA TYR A 50 -23.60 2.62 -29.66
C TYR A 50 -24.82 3.53 -29.55
N LEU A 51 -25.34 3.71 -28.32
CA LEU A 51 -26.67 4.29 -28.07
C LEU A 51 -26.68 5.80 -27.76
N PHE A 52 -25.56 6.42 -27.35
CA PHE A 52 -25.55 7.84 -26.97
C PHE A 52 -25.39 8.78 -28.18
N THR A 53 -26.37 9.66 -28.40
CA THR A 53 -26.41 10.61 -29.52
C THR A 53 -26.19 12.06 -29.09
N GLY A 54 -26.22 12.34 -27.78
CA GLY A 54 -26.23 13.72 -27.24
C GLY A 54 -27.62 14.36 -27.23
N GLU A 55 -28.65 13.68 -27.74
CA GLU A 55 -30.05 14.07 -27.59
C GLU A 55 -30.53 13.78 -26.15
N LEU A 56 -31.50 14.57 -25.66
CA LEU A 56 -32.02 14.50 -24.29
C LEU A 56 -32.48 13.10 -23.87
N ASP A 57 -33.02 12.31 -24.80
CA ASP A 57 -33.52 10.95 -24.58
C ASP A 57 -32.41 9.90 -24.39
N THR A 58 -31.18 10.21 -24.79
CA THR A 58 -30.00 9.33 -24.62
C THR A 58 -29.23 9.59 -23.31
N PHE A 59 -29.54 10.64 -22.57
CA PHE A 59 -28.93 10.90 -21.25
C PHE A 59 -29.42 9.94 -20.16
N PRO A 60 -28.55 9.62 -19.17
CA PRO A 60 -28.94 9.01 -17.91
C PRO A 60 -30.23 9.60 -17.33
N GLU A 61 -31.18 8.73 -16.98
CA GLU A 61 -32.52 9.23 -16.63
C GLU A 61 -32.56 10.04 -15.32
N ASP A 62 -31.56 9.88 -14.45
CA ASP A 62 -31.36 10.64 -13.21
C ASP A 62 -30.85 12.05 -13.46
N TRP A 63 -30.37 12.32 -14.68
CA TRP A 63 -29.89 13.62 -15.14
C TRP A 63 -30.99 14.45 -15.78
N ARG A 64 -32.14 13.84 -16.08
CA ARG A 64 -33.30 14.50 -16.68
C ARG A 64 -34.32 14.91 -15.61
N GLU A 65 -35.01 16.01 -15.85
CA GLU A 65 -36.18 16.46 -15.12
C GLU A 65 -37.24 16.98 -16.08
N GLU A 66 -38.49 16.79 -15.70
CA GLU A 66 -39.62 17.28 -16.43
C GLU A 66 -39.90 18.73 -16.02
N HIS A 67 -40.01 19.63 -16.99
CA HIS A 67 -40.24 21.05 -16.74
C HIS A 67 -41.19 21.63 -17.80
N LYS A 68 -42.39 22.04 -17.36
CA LYS A 68 -43.43 22.67 -18.21
C LYS A 68 -43.79 21.85 -19.47
N GLY A 69 -43.95 20.54 -19.33
CA GLY A 69 -44.40 19.67 -20.44
C GLY A 69 -43.31 19.25 -21.43
N GLY A 70 -42.04 19.54 -21.14
CA GLY A 70 -40.88 19.03 -21.88
C GLY A 70 -39.80 18.49 -20.94
N GLU A 71 -38.99 17.55 -21.41
CA GLU A 71 -37.83 17.05 -20.67
C GLU A 71 -36.65 18.02 -20.80
N ARG A 72 -35.96 18.30 -19.70
CA ARG A 72 -34.69 19.04 -19.67
C ARG A 72 -33.68 18.36 -18.76
N LEU A 73 -32.41 18.73 -18.85
CA LEU A 73 -31.41 18.29 -17.88
C LEU A 73 -31.60 19.04 -16.54
N ARG A 74 -31.38 18.34 -15.42
CA ARG A 74 -31.39 18.91 -14.06
C ARG A 74 -30.36 20.03 -13.92
N ILE A 75 -30.56 20.94 -12.97
CA ILE A 75 -29.61 22.06 -12.74
C ILE A 75 -28.26 21.57 -12.18
N ASN A 76 -28.24 20.46 -11.46
CA ASN A 76 -27.05 19.94 -10.76
C ASN A 76 -25.99 19.22 -11.63
N PRO A 77 -26.21 18.85 -12.91
CA PRO A 77 -25.13 18.45 -13.81
C PRO A 77 -24.96 19.38 -15.02
N LYS A 78 -25.21 20.69 -14.92
CA LYS A 78 -24.92 21.62 -16.05
C LYS A 78 -23.44 21.64 -16.47
N ASN A 79 -22.52 21.45 -15.52
CA ASN A 79 -21.07 21.39 -15.78
C ASN A 79 -20.56 19.96 -16.03
N GLN A 80 -21.46 18.99 -16.23
CA GLN A 80 -21.14 17.56 -16.35
C GLN A 80 -21.71 16.94 -17.64
N VAL A 81 -22.32 17.74 -18.50
CA VAL A 81 -22.89 17.30 -19.77
C VAL A 81 -21.76 16.87 -20.71
N PRO A 82 -21.84 15.69 -21.36
CA PRO A 82 -20.85 15.32 -22.36
C PRO A 82 -20.80 16.33 -23.51
N GLU A 83 -19.61 16.80 -23.84
CA GLU A 83 -19.38 17.73 -24.95
C GLU A 83 -18.85 16.95 -26.16
N GLN A 84 -19.45 17.15 -27.34
CA GLN A 84 -18.89 16.62 -28.57
C GLN A 84 -17.74 17.50 -29.06
N LEU A 85 -16.57 16.91 -29.29
CA LEU A 85 -15.35 17.61 -29.66
C LEU A 85 -14.59 16.83 -30.73
N THR A 86 -13.76 17.52 -31.52
CA THR A 86 -12.77 16.90 -32.40
C THR A 86 -11.39 17.11 -31.80
N VAL A 87 -10.63 16.02 -31.68
CA VAL A 87 -9.35 16.02 -30.98
C VAL A 87 -8.29 15.38 -31.88
N GLY A 88 -7.23 16.13 -32.15
CA GLY A 88 -6.08 15.63 -32.90
C GLY A 88 -5.21 14.65 -32.10
N PRO A 89 -4.29 13.91 -32.76
CA PRO A 89 -3.36 13.01 -32.08
C PRO A 89 -2.45 13.68 -31.03
N ASP A 90 -2.27 15.00 -31.15
CA ASP A 90 -1.51 15.84 -30.23
C ASP A 90 -2.36 16.38 -29.05
N GLY A 91 -3.63 15.98 -28.97
CA GLY A 91 -4.58 16.39 -27.93
C GLY A 91 -5.18 17.78 -28.14
N ARG A 92 -4.84 18.51 -29.22
CA ARG A 92 -5.40 19.84 -29.48
C ARG A 92 -6.82 19.73 -30.04
N CYS A 93 -7.69 20.64 -29.61
CA CYS A 93 -9.04 20.77 -30.15
C CYS A 93 -9.00 21.54 -31.47
N GLY A 94 -9.70 21.00 -32.49
CA GLY A 94 -9.83 21.64 -33.79
C GLY A 94 -8.76 21.16 -34.78
N GLY A 95 -9.16 20.25 -35.66
CA GLY A 95 -8.32 19.67 -36.70
C GLY A 95 -8.24 18.14 -36.57
N THR A 96 -8.68 17.43 -37.63
CA THR A 96 -8.86 15.97 -37.83
C THR A 96 -10.28 15.42 -37.66
N ASP A 97 -10.57 14.35 -38.43
CA ASP A 97 -11.88 13.71 -38.64
C ASP A 97 -12.35 12.79 -37.48
N ALA A 98 -11.60 12.71 -36.37
CA ALA A 98 -11.95 11.86 -35.23
C ALA A 98 -12.78 12.64 -34.19
N SER A 99 -14.05 12.28 -34.08
CA SER A 99 -15.00 12.90 -33.15
C SER A 99 -15.10 12.10 -31.85
N PHE A 100 -15.15 12.82 -30.72
CA PHE A 100 -15.22 12.27 -29.37
C PHE A 100 -16.29 12.98 -28.52
N TRP A 101 -16.84 12.27 -27.54
CA TRP A 101 -17.56 12.82 -26.40
C TRP A 101 -16.59 12.98 -25.24
N PHE A 102 -16.49 14.20 -24.71
CA PHE A 102 -15.82 14.50 -23.46
C PHE A 102 -16.83 14.52 -22.32
N ILE A 103 -16.73 13.58 -21.39
CA ILE A 103 -17.57 13.45 -20.20
C ILE A 103 -16.84 14.08 -19.00
N PRO A 104 -17.29 15.22 -18.46
CA PRO A 104 -16.62 15.89 -17.33
C PRO A 104 -16.80 15.14 -16.01
N GLY A 105 -15.77 15.17 -15.18
CA GLY A 105 -15.77 14.60 -13.84
C GLY A 105 -15.70 13.07 -13.85
N ARG A 106 -16.37 12.45 -12.87
CA ARG A 106 -16.40 10.99 -12.68
C ARG A 106 -17.14 10.29 -13.81
N TRP A 107 -16.76 9.06 -14.11
CA TRP A 107 -17.49 8.18 -15.03
C TRP A 107 -18.82 7.79 -14.41
N ARG A 108 -19.90 8.26 -15.03
CA ARG A 108 -21.28 8.15 -14.51
C ARG A 108 -22.15 7.25 -15.38
N PHE A 109 -21.83 7.13 -16.65
CA PHE A 109 -22.49 6.21 -17.56
C PHE A 109 -21.60 5.87 -18.77
N CYS A 110 -21.90 4.75 -19.44
CA CYS A 110 -21.24 4.37 -20.68
C CYS A 110 -21.98 4.93 -21.92
N PRO A 111 -21.34 5.71 -22.81
CA PRO A 111 -21.99 6.18 -24.05
C PRO A 111 -22.40 5.08 -25.03
N ARG A 112 -21.76 3.91 -24.95
CA ARG A 112 -22.12 2.76 -25.78
C ARG A 112 -23.45 2.15 -25.31
N CYS A 113 -23.49 1.62 -24.09
CA CYS A 113 -24.67 0.87 -23.59
C CYS A 113 -25.59 1.62 -22.61
N LEU A 114 -25.30 2.89 -22.30
CA LEU A 114 -26.00 3.75 -21.33
C LEU A 114 -26.05 3.22 -19.88
N ASP A 115 -25.28 2.18 -19.56
CA ASP A 115 -25.20 1.64 -18.20
C ASP A 115 -24.61 2.65 -17.21
N GLN A 116 -25.13 2.68 -15.98
CA GLN A 116 -24.76 3.62 -14.93
C GLN A 116 -24.10 2.91 -13.73
N PRO A 117 -22.78 2.98 -13.58
CA PRO A 117 -22.12 2.49 -12.39
C PRO A 117 -22.51 3.29 -11.14
N HIS A 118 -22.42 2.65 -9.98
CA HIS A 118 -22.74 3.32 -8.71
C HIS A 118 -21.83 4.53 -8.48
N SER A 119 -22.39 5.65 -8.05
CA SER A 119 -21.69 6.94 -7.92
C SER A 119 -20.52 6.92 -6.92
N THR A 120 -20.59 6.05 -5.92
CA THR A 120 -19.54 5.87 -4.90
C THR A 120 -18.48 4.84 -5.29
N MET A 121 -18.65 4.13 -6.42
CA MET A 121 -17.68 3.18 -6.91
C MET A 121 -16.42 3.91 -7.38
N TRP A 122 -15.26 3.28 -7.19
CA TRP A 122 -13.98 3.80 -7.66
C TRP A 122 -13.90 3.72 -9.19
N GLU A 123 -13.22 4.68 -9.81
CA GLU A 123 -13.17 4.81 -11.28
C GLU A 123 -12.55 3.57 -11.95
N ARG A 124 -11.46 3.01 -11.41
CA ARG A 124 -10.82 1.77 -11.90
C ARG A 124 -11.76 0.55 -11.91
N SER A 125 -12.74 0.52 -11.01
CA SER A 125 -13.74 -0.57 -10.98
C SER A 125 -14.87 -0.37 -12.00
N LYS A 126 -14.98 0.83 -12.59
CA LYS A 126 -15.96 1.17 -13.63
C LYS A 126 -15.41 0.95 -15.03
N LEU A 127 -14.14 1.27 -15.24
CA LEU A 127 -13.44 1.15 -16.52
C LEU A 127 -12.07 0.49 -16.29
N MET A 128 -11.76 -0.52 -17.09
CA MET A 128 -10.46 -1.19 -17.09
C MET A 128 -9.68 -0.79 -18.33
N GLY A 129 -8.40 -0.46 -18.19
CA GLY A 129 -7.53 -0.20 -19.34
C GLY A 129 -7.33 -1.48 -20.18
N LEU A 130 -6.99 -1.34 -21.47
CA LEU A 130 -6.66 -2.49 -22.34
C LEU A 130 -5.45 -3.28 -21.82
N SER A 131 -4.53 -2.62 -21.14
CA SER A 131 -3.39 -3.20 -20.41
C SER A 131 -3.65 -3.34 -18.90
N GLY A 132 -4.88 -3.08 -18.46
CA GLY A 132 -5.29 -3.21 -17.07
C GLY A 132 -5.46 -4.69 -16.72
N GLU A 133 -4.61 -5.18 -15.83
CA GLU A 133 -4.64 -6.54 -15.32
C GLU A 133 -5.13 -6.57 -13.86
N GLY A 134 -5.97 -7.55 -13.53
CA GLY A 134 -6.29 -7.87 -12.14
C GLY A 134 -5.24 -8.83 -11.60
N ARG A 135 -4.20 -8.33 -10.91
CA ARG A 135 -3.08 -9.17 -10.44
C ARG A 135 -3.51 -10.24 -9.44
N SER A 136 -4.44 -9.91 -8.55
CA SER A 136 -4.92 -10.86 -7.54
C SER A 136 -5.88 -11.89 -8.15
N SER A 137 -6.70 -11.47 -9.11
CA SER A 137 -7.49 -12.38 -9.96
C SER A 137 -6.58 -13.31 -10.78
N ALA A 138 -5.62 -12.80 -11.55
CA ALA A 138 -4.70 -13.60 -12.36
C ALA A 138 -3.95 -14.65 -11.51
N THR A 139 -3.44 -14.23 -10.35
CA THR A 139 -2.80 -15.14 -9.40
C THR A 139 -3.77 -16.22 -8.91
N THR A 140 -4.98 -15.83 -8.51
CA THR A 140 -6.00 -16.77 -8.02
C THR A 140 -6.36 -17.80 -9.08
N LEU A 141 -6.55 -17.35 -10.33
CA LEU A 141 -6.88 -18.22 -11.46
C LEU A 141 -5.77 -19.20 -11.78
N LEU A 142 -4.52 -18.75 -11.87
CA LEU A 142 -3.37 -19.62 -12.15
C LEU A 142 -3.16 -20.65 -11.03
N VAL A 143 -3.27 -20.23 -9.77
CA VAL A 143 -3.11 -21.12 -8.61
C VAL A 143 -4.28 -22.10 -8.51
N ALA A 144 -5.53 -21.64 -8.64
CA ALA A 144 -6.71 -22.50 -8.60
C ALA A 144 -6.72 -23.52 -9.75
N THR A 145 -6.32 -23.10 -10.96
CA THR A 145 -6.22 -24.01 -12.12
C THR A 145 -5.14 -25.07 -11.92
N ALA A 146 -3.96 -24.68 -11.43
CA ALA A 146 -2.89 -25.64 -11.11
C ALA A 146 -3.33 -26.64 -10.03
N LEU A 147 -3.99 -26.18 -8.98
CA LEU A 147 -4.51 -27.05 -7.91
C LEU A 147 -5.66 -27.94 -8.41
N GLY A 148 -6.56 -27.40 -9.25
CA GLY A 148 -7.63 -28.16 -9.89
C GLY A 148 -7.08 -29.29 -10.75
N TRP A 149 -6.07 -29.03 -11.57
CA TRP A 149 -5.37 -30.06 -12.35
C TRP A 149 -4.70 -31.11 -11.46
N MET A 150 -3.97 -30.70 -10.41
CA MET A 150 -3.34 -31.63 -9.47
C MET A 150 -4.36 -32.50 -8.73
N ASN A 151 -5.54 -31.96 -8.42
CA ASN A 151 -6.61 -32.68 -7.75
C ASN A 151 -7.43 -33.59 -8.67
N GLY A 152 -7.30 -33.44 -9.99
CA GLY A 152 -7.92 -34.32 -10.98
C GLY A 152 -7.47 -35.77 -10.83
N GLU A 153 -8.36 -36.70 -11.19
CA GLU A 153 -8.13 -38.15 -11.05
C GLU A 153 -6.93 -38.65 -11.85
N THR A 154 -6.61 -37.98 -12.96
CA THR A 154 -5.54 -38.35 -13.90
C THR A 154 -4.18 -37.70 -13.61
N SER A 155 -4.03 -36.95 -12.51
CA SER A 155 -2.81 -36.16 -12.27
C SER A 155 -1.57 -37.02 -11.99
N GLY A 156 -1.75 -38.24 -11.48
CA GLY A 156 -0.65 -39.12 -11.05
C GLY A 156 0.10 -38.61 -9.81
N ILE A 157 -0.36 -37.53 -9.17
CA ILE A 157 0.27 -36.91 -8.00
C ILE A 157 -0.46 -37.38 -6.73
N ALA A 158 0.31 -37.87 -5.75
CA ALA A 158 -0.21 -38.29 -4.45
C ALA A 158 -0.89 -37.11 -3.73
N PRO A 159 -2.03 -37.32 -3.02
CA PRO A 159 -2.82 -36.23 -2.42
C PRO A 159 -2.02 -35.21 -1.59
N GLU A 160 -1.10 -35.67 -0.75
CA GLU A 160 -0.25 -34.85 0.12
C GLU A 160 0.80 -34.01 -0.63
N LYS A 161 0.99 -34.27 -1.92
CA LYS A 161 1.88 -33.52 -2.83
C LYS A 161 1.13 -32.56 -3.76
N ARG A 162 -0.20 -32.54 -3.71
CA ARG A 162 -1.06 -31.64 -4.52
C ARG A 162 -1.10 -30.24 -3.89
N LYS A 163 0.06 -29.59 -3.86
CA LYS A 163 0.28 -28.31 -3.20
C LYS A 163 1.15 -27.38 -4.02
N LEU A 164 1.00 -26.09 -3.75
CA LEU A 164 1.70 -25.02 -4.45
C LEU A 164 2.15 -23.95 -3.45
N LEU A 165 3.37 -23.45 -3.67
CA LEU A 165 3.92 -22.32 -2.90
C LEU A 165 3.97 -21.07 -3.78
N GLY A 166 3.30 -20.01 -3.34
CA GLY A 166 3.27 -18.70 -4.00
C GLY A 166 4.21 -17.71 -3.32
N PHE A 167 5.04 -17.01 -4.09
CA PHE A 167 5.87 -15.91 -3.60
C PHE A 167 5.31 -14.56 -4.05
N THR A 168 5.29 -13.60 -3.14
CA THR A 168 4.97 -12.20 -3.38
C THR A 168 6.07 -11.32 -2.80
N ASP A 169 6.39 -10.18 -3.41
CA ASP A 169 7.47 -9.32 -2.89
C ASP A 169 7.11 -8.54 -1.61
N ASN A 170 5.84 -8.34 -1.29
CA ASN A 170 5.40 -7.61 -0.10
C ASN A 170 4.61 -8.53 0.86
N ARG A 171 4.88 -8.46 2.16
CA ARG A 171 4.18 -9.28 3.16
C ARG A 171 2.66 -8.99 3.22
N GLN A 172 2.23 -7.74 3.04
CA GLN A 172 0.80 -7.39 3.00
C GLN A 172 0.11 -7.93 1.74
N ASP A 173 0.84 -8.06 0.64
CA ASP A 173 0.32 -8.62 -0.60
C ASP A 173 0.09 -10.13 -0.48
N ALA A 174 0.90 -10.85 0.33
CA ALA A 174 0.64 -12.25 0.66
C ALA A 174 -0.68 -12.41 1.44
N ALA A 175 -0.93 -11.54 2.43
CA ALA A 175 -2.19 -11.50 3.17
C ALA A 175 -3.40 -11.19 2.27
N LEU A 176 -3.25 -10.21 1.37
CA LEU A 176 -4.24 -9.88 0.34
C LEU A 176 -4.53 -11.07 -0.56
N GLN A 177 -3.49 -11.70 -1.10
CA GLN A 177 -3.64 -12.80 -2.03
C GLN A 177 -4.29 -14.03 -1.39
N ALA A 178 -3.91 -14.37 -0.15
CA ALA A 178 -4.54 -15.46 0.60
C ALA A 178 -6.03 -15.17 0.89
N GLY A 179 -6.36 -13.95 1.31
CA GLY A 179 -7.74 -13.53 1.54
C GLY A 179 -8.58 -13.55 0.26
N HIS A 180 -8.04 -12.99 -0.82
CA HIS A 180 -8.68 -12.96 -2.14
C HIS A 180 -8.95 -14.37 -2.68
N PHE A 181 -7.95 -15.27 -2.60
CA PHE A 181 -8.07 -16.66 -3.02
C PHE A 181 -9.22 -17.36 -2.26
N ASN A 182 -9.21 -17.30 -0.93
CA ASN A 182 -10.23 -17.96 -0.11
C ASN A 182 -11.65 -17.42 -0.38
N ASP A 183 -11.79 -16.10 -0.55
CA ASP A 183 -13.10 -15.49 -0.85
C ASP A 183 -13.60 -15.85 -2.25
N PHE A 184 -12.71 -15.86 -3.25
CA PHE A 184 -13.04 -16.26 -4.62
C PHE A 184 -13.55 -17.70 -4.70
N LEU A 185 -12.86 -18.65 -4.04
CA LEU A 185 -13.30 -20.04 -4.00
C LEU A 185 -14.65 -20.19 -3.30
N PHE A 186 -14.84 -19.50 -2.17
CA PHE A 186 -16.10 -19.51 -1.43
C PHE A 186 -17.28 -19.00 -2.25
N VAL A 187 -17.14 -17.83 -2.88
CA VAL A 187 -18.21 -17.25 -3.70
C VAL A 187 -18.49 -18.14 -4.91
N SER A 188 -17.45 -18.75 -5.50
CA SER A 188 -17.61 -19.67 -6.63
C SER A 188 -18.34 -20.95 -6.24
N LEU A 189 -18.03 -21.54 -5.09
CA LEU A 189 -18.76 -22.70 -4.55
C LEU A 189 -20.20 -22.36 -4.18
N LEU A 190 -20.44 -21.22 -3.54
CA LEU A 190 -21.79 -20.75 -3.20
C LEU A 190 -22.65 -20.64 -4.46
N ARG A 191 -22.13 -19.97 -5.50
CA ARG A 191 -22.85 -19.76 -6.77
C ARG A 191 -23.00 -21.05 -7.57
N GLY A 192 -21.97 -21.88 -7.64
CA GLY A 192 -22.07 -23.19 -8.27
C GLY A 192 -23.11 -24.09 -7.60
N ALA A 193 -23.21 -24.05 -6.26
CA ALA A 193 -24.24 -24.77 -5.51
C ALA A 193 -25.65 -24.21 -5.72
N THR A 194 -25.81 -22.88 -5.73
CA THR A 194 -27.09 -22.24 -6.08
C THR A 194 -27.52 -22.63 -7.49
N LEU A 195 -26.61 -22.55 -8.47
CA LEU A 195 -26.88 -22.95 -9.84
C LEU A 195 -27.27 -24.43 -9.92
N ARG A 196 -26.51 -25.32 -9.27
CA ARG A 196 -26.85 -26.75 -9.20
C ARG A 196 -28.26 -26.96 -8.64
N ALA A 197 -28.59 -26.32 -7.51
CA ALA A 197 -29.90 -26.47 -6.88
C ALA A 197 -31.04 -26.03 -7.82
N VAL A 198 -30.86 -24.92 -8.53
CA VAL A 198 -31.80 -24.42 -9.54
C VAL A 198 -31.92 -25.38 -10.73
N LEU A 199 -30.79 -25.90 -11.24
CA LEU A 199 -30.79 -26.84 -12.37
C LEU A 199 -31.42 -28.20 -12.01
N ASP A 200 -31.18 -28.71 -10.80
CA ASP A 200 -31.77 -29.96 -10.33
C ASP A 200 -33.30 -29.81 -10.11
N ALA A 201 -33.78 -28.60 -9.81
CA ALA A 201 -35.21 -28.28 -9.70
C ALA A 201 -35.90 -27.99 -11.05
N GLY A 202 -35.15 -27.74 -12.13
CA GLY A 202 -35.69 -27.46 -13.46
C GLY A 202 -36.59 -26.23 -13.50
N ASP A 203 -37.63 -26.25 -14.35
CA ASP A 203 -38.57 -25.13 -14.52
C ASP A 203 -39.45 -24.87 -13.28
N ASP A 204 -39.52 -25.81 -12.33
CA ASP A 204 -40.18 -25.61 -11.05
C ASP A 204 -39.41 -24.65 -10.14
N GLY A 205 -38.09 -24.56 -10.33
CA GLY A 205 -37.19 -23.70 -9.56
C GLY A 205 -37.16 -24.03 -8.06
N ILE A 206 -36.37 -23.27 -7.31
CA ILE A 206 -36.28 -23.39 -5.84
C ILE A 206 -36.97 -22.22 -5.15
N SER A 207 -37.70 -22.49 -4.07
CA SER A 207 -38.34 -21.49 -3.19
C SER A 207 -37.47 -21.12 -1.99
N GLU A 208 -37.87 -20.09 -1.24
CA GLU A 208 -37.10 -19.54 -0.12
C GLU A 208 -36.78 -20.57 0.98
N ASP A 209 -37.72 -21.46 1.30
CA ASP A 209 -37.55 -22.52 2.29
C ASP A 209 -36.47 -23.53 1.88
N GLU A 210 -36.17 -23.62 0.58
CA GLU A 210 -35.13 -24.47 0.02
C GLU A 210 -33.77 -23.76 -0.09
N PHE A 211 -33.67 -22.43 0.05
CA PHE A 211 -32.40 -21.69 -0.09
C PHE A 211 -31.34 -22.16 0.92
N GLY A 212 -31.76 -22.64 2.09
CA GLY A 212 -30.87 -23.25 3.07
C GLY A 212 -30.55 -24.71 2.75
N LEU A 213 -31.53 -25.59 2.97
CA LEU A 213 -31.34 -27.04 2.88
C LEU A 213 -31.07 -27.54 1.45
N GLY A 214 -31.63 -26.90 0.43
CA GLY A 214 -31.36 -27.18 -0.97
C GLY A 214 -29.88 -26.95 -1.30
N LEU A 215 -29.31 -25.85 -0.83
CA LEU A 215 -27.87 -25.58 -1.00
C LEU A 215 -26.99 -26.51 -0.17
N VAL A 216 -27.40 -26.89 1.05
CA VAL A 216 -26.69 -27.92 1.83
C VAL A 216 -26.60 -29.23 1.05
N LYS A 217 -27.70 -29.64 0.40
CA LYS A 217 -27.74 -30.83 -0.47
C LYS A 217 -26.88 -30.64 -1.73
N ALA A 218 -26.99 -29.47 -2.39
CA ALA A 218 -26.21 -29.15 -3.59
C ALA A 218 -24.71 -29.03 -3.33
N LEU A 219 -24.29 -28.62 -2.13
CA LEU A 219 -22.90 -28.66 -1.68
C LEU A 219 -22.47 -30.06 -1.23
N GLY A 220 -23.38 -31.02 -1.06
CA GLY A 220 -23.09 -32.31 -0.44
C GLY A 220 -22.74 -32.24 1.05
N PHE A 221 -22.95 -31.10 1.70
CA PHE A 221 -22.56 -30.80 3.09
C PHE A 221 -23.61 -31.28 4.10
N THR A 222 -24.11 -32.49 3.89
CA THR A 222 -25.10 -33.09 4.76
C THR A 222 -24.43 -33.74 5.98
N ALA A 223 -25.15 -33.80 7.10
CA ALA A 223 -24.76 -34.52 8.30
C ALA A 223 -24.50 -36.00 8.01
N ALA A 224 -25.15 -36.59 7.00
CA ALA A 224 -24.94 -37.97 6.57
C ALA A 224 -23.62 -38.17 5.79
N ASN A 225 -23.20 -37.21 4.96
CA ASN A 225 -22.01 -37.33 4.11
C ASN A 225 -20.71 -37.23 4.93
N LYS A 226 -20.18 -38.37 5.36
CA LYS A 226 -18.97 -38.44 6.21
C LYS A 226 -17.75 -37.78 5.56
N ALA A 227 -17.55 -37.93 4.25
CA ALA A 227 -16.39 -37.37 3.55
C ALA A 227 -16.40 -35.83 3.55
N ALA A 228 -17.59 -35.22 3.42
CA ALA A 228 -17.69 -33.77 3.32
C ALA A 228 -17.61 -33.01 4.65
N ARG A 229 -17.91 -33.66 5.80
CA ARG A 229 -17.98 -33.00 7.13
C ARG A 229 -16.73 -32.20 7.48
N ILE A 230 -15.57 -32.67 7.05
CA ILE A 230 -14.26 -32.06 7.34
C ILE A 230 -14.09 -30.66 6.73
N HIS A 231 -14.84 -30.36 5.67
CA HIS A 231 -14.74 -29.10 4.93
C HIS A 231 -15.63 -27.98 5.51
N TRP A 232 -16.62 -28.30 6.36
CA TRP A 232 -17.58 -27.32 6.85
C TRP A 232 -17.87 -27.38 8.35
N MET A 233 -17.61 -28.51 9.04
CA MET A 233 -17.84 -28.66 10.48
C MET A 233 -16.57 -28.48 11.31
N LEU A 234 -16.65 -27.78 12.45
CA LEU A 234 -15.52 -27.69 13.39
C LEU A 234 -15.14 -29.05 13.99
N GLU A 235 -16.13 -29.88 14.28
CA GLU A 235 -15.99 -31.24 14.82
C GLU A 235 -16.66 -32.29 13.92
N PRO A 236 -15.95 -32.80 12.88
CA PRO A 236 -16.52 -33.73 11.91
C PRO A 236 -16.98 -35.07 12.50
N ASP A 237 -16.34 -35.48 13.59
CA ASP A 237 -16.60 -36.74 14.31
C ASP A 237 -17.62 -36.58 15.46
N ALA A 238 -18.26 -35.41 15.59
CA ALA A 238 -19.24 -35.16 16.63
C ALA A 238 -20.45 -36.12 16.55
N GLY A 239 -21.13 -36.29 17.69
CA GLY A 239 -22.34 -37.10 17.80
C GLY A 239 -23.46 -36.63 16.86
N ALA A 240 -24.43 -37.51 16.58
CA ALA A 240 -25.50 -37.26 15.59
C ALA A 240 -26.24 -35.94 15.83
N VAL A 241 -26.57 -35.62 17.08
CA VAL A 241 -27.27 -34.37 17.45
C VAL A 241 -26.47 -33.13 17.05
N MET A 242 -25.16 -33.10 17.34
CA MET A 242 -24.31 -31.95 16.97
C MET A 242 -24.15 -31.83 15.45
N ARG A 243 -24.06 -32.95 14.72
CA ARG A 243 -24.03 -32.95 13.25
C ARG A 243 -25.31 -32.37 12.64
N GLU A 244 -26.48 -32.77 13.14
CA GLU A 244 -27.76 -32.21 12.70
C GLU A 244 -27.92 -30.73 13.06
N ASN A 245 -27.43 -30.31 14.23
CA ASN A 245 -27.44 -28.90 14.63
C ASN A 245 -26.50 -28.06 13.75
N ALA A 246 -25.31 -28.57 13.43
CA ALA A 246 -24.40 -27.93 12.50
C ALA A 246 -25.02 -27.79 11.11
N GLN A 247 -25.67 -28.83 10.59
CA GLN A 247 -26.34 -28.78 9.28
C GLN A 247 -27.45 -27.71 9.26
N ARG A 248 -28.27 -27.65 10.32
CA ARG A 248 -29.32 -26.63 10.46
C ARG A 248 -28.73 -25.22 10.55
N SER A 249 -27.64 -25.05 11.31
CA SER A 249 -26.94 -23.76 11.40
C SER A 249 -26.37 -23.35 10.03
N LEU A 250 -25.75 -24.27 9.29
CA LEU A 250 -25.24 -24.05 7.94
C LEU A 250 -26.37 -23.64 6.98
N ALA A 251 -27.52 -24.32 7.02
CA ALA A 251 -28.66 -23.99 6.18
C ALA A 251 -29.14 -22.54 6.41
N LYS A 252 -29.23 -22.10 7.68
CA LYS A 252 -29.58 -20.70 8.01
C LYS A 252 -28.54 -19.70 7.50
N VAL A 253 -27.25 -20.02 7.60
CA VAL A 253 -26.18 -19.17 7.05
C VAL A 253 -26.30 -19.08 5.53
N LEU A 254 -26.46 -20.21 4.83
CA LEU A 254 -26.56 -20.25 3.37
C LEU A 254 -27.79 -19.49 2.85
N ALA A 255 -28.94 -19.61 3.53
CA ALA A 255 -30.14 -18.83 3.19
C ALA A 255 -29.84 -17.32 3.21
N HIS A 256 -29.19 -16.82 4.28
CA HIS A 256 -28.76 -15.42 4.36
C HIS A 256 -27.78 -15.02 3.24
N ARG A 257 -26.84 -15.90 2.89
CA ARG A 257 -25.83 -15.65 1.85
C ARG A 257 -26.46 -15.59 0.45
N VAL A 258 -27.43 -16.44 0.14
CA VAL A 258 -28.18 -16.39 -1.12
C VAL A 258 -28.88 -15.05 -1.24
N TRP A 259 -29.66 -14.64 -0.23
CA TRP A 259 -30.31 -13.33 -0.22
C TRP A 259 -29.32 -12.18 -0.45
N THR A 260 -28.20 -12.19 0.26
CA THR A 260 -27.14 -11.18 0.09
C THR A 260 -26.51 -11.21 -1.31
N ASP A 261 -26.41 -12.36 -1.98
CA ASP A 261 -25.92 -12.47 -3.35
C ASP A 261 -26.92 -11.98 -4.42
N LEU A 262 -28.23 -12.13 -4.16
CA LEU A 262 -29.31 -11.64 -5.03
C LEU A 262 -29.44 -10.11 -5.04
N ARG A 263 -28.89 -9.44 -4.03
CA ARG A 263 -28.86 -7.98 -3.96
C ARG A 263 -28.19 -7.39 -5.21
N ARG A 264 -28.75 -6.31 -5.73
CA ARG A 264 -28.11 -5.53 -6.80
C ARG A 264 -26.77 -4.96 -6.32
N GLY A 265 -25.71 -5.31 -7.06
CA GLY A 265 -24.37 -4.76 -6.92
C GLY A 265 -23.56 -5.03 -8.18
N TRP A 266 -22.79 -4.03 -8.63
CA TRP A 266 -21.87 -4.20 -9.77
C TRP A 266 -20.68 -5.05 -9.34
N ARG A 267 -20.47 -6.20 -9.97
CA ARG A 267 -19.39 -7.16 -9.66
C ARG A 267 -18.75 -7.65 -10.96
N TYR A 268 -17.94 -6.81 -11.61
CA TYR A 268 -17.34 -7.16 -12.92
C TYR A 268 -16.31 -8.30 -12.82
N THR A 269 -15.49 -8.31 -11.76
CA THR A 269 -14.47 -9.37 -11.53
C THR A 269 -15.07 -10.65 -10.95
N ASN A 270 -16.35 -10.64 -10.54
CA ASN A 270 -17.05 -11.81 -10.01
C ASN A 270 -18.59 -11.64 -10.14
N PRO A 271 -19.14 -11.70 -11.37
CA PRO A 271 -20.55 -11.40 -11.64
C PRO A 271 -21.51 -12.43 -11.03
N SER A 272 -22.68 -11.98 -10.55
CA SER A 272 -23.68 -12.89 -9.99
C SER A 272 -24.36 -13.74 -11.05
N LEU A 273 -25.00 -14.84 -10.64
CA LEU A 273 -25.73 -15.73 -11.55
C LEU A 273 -26.85 -15.00 -12.31
N ALA A 274 -27.51 -14.04 -11.67
CA ALA A 274 -28.54 -13.22 -12.30
C ALA A 274 -27.98 -12.24 -13.35
N VAL A 275 -26.79 -11.67 -13.11
CA VAL A 275 -26.09 -10.81 -14.09
C VAL A 275 -25.67 -11.62 -15.31
N LEU A 276 -25.23 -12.87 -15.10
CA LEU A 276 -24.87 -13.80 -16.18
C LEU A 276 -26.07 -14.48 -16.84
N LYS A 277 -27.31 -14.19 -16.42
CA LYS A 277 -28.51 -14.87 -16.93
C LYS A 277 -28.47 -16.40 -16.78
N LEU A 278 -27.69 -16.91 -15.81
CA LEU A 278 -27.67 -18.32 -15.44
C LEU A 278 -28.86 -18.69 -14.54
N VAL A 279 -29.36 -17.72 -13.77
CA VAL A 279 -30.54 -17.83 -12.92
C VAL A 279 -31.42 -16.60 -13.17
N ASP A 280 -32.73 -16.81 -13.26
CA ASP A 280 -33.74 -15.75 -13.33
C ASP A 280 -34.74 -15.85 -12.17
N PHE A 281 -35.54 -14.79 -11.99
CA PHE A 281 -36.55 -14.68 -10.93
C PHE A 281 -37.93 -14.94 -11.50
N ARG A 282 -38.66 -15.89 -10.89
CA ARG A 282 -40.09 -16.10 -11.14
C ARG A 282 -40.88 -15.69 -9.91
N PHE A 283 -41.86 -14.82 -10.10
CA PHE A 283 -42.77 -14.42 -9.03
C PHE A 283 -44.07 -15.24 -9.11
N VAL A 284 -44.36 -16.03 -8.09
CA VAL A 284 -45.58 -16.86 -7.99
C VAL A 284 -46.79 -15.95 -7.89
N GLY A 285 -47.82 -16.16 -8.71
CA GLY A 285 -49.02 -15.32 -8.76
C GLY A 285 -48.91 -14.07 -9.64
N LEU A 286 -47.71 -13.75 -10.17
CA LEU A 286 -47.53 -12.56 -11.02
C LEU A 286 -48.37 -12.63 -12.31
N GLU A 287 -48.46 -13.80 -12.94
CA GLU A 287 -49.28 -13.97 -14.15
C GLU A 287 -50.76 -13.79 -13.83
N ASP A 288 -51.24 -14.35 -12.71
CA ASP A 288 -52.64 -14.23 -12.28
C ASP A 288 -53.02 -12.77 -12.01
N VAL A 289 -52.16 -12.01 -11.31
CA VAL A 289 -52.36 -10.57 -11.07
C VAL A 289 -52.29 -9.80 -12.39
N ALA A 290 -51.38 -10.15 -13.29
CA ALA A 290 -51.28 -9.52 -14.60
C ALA A 290 -52.48 -9.85 -15.51
N ASP A 291 -53.22 -10.93 -15.25
CA ASP A 291 -54.43 -11.32 -15.96
C ASP A 291 -55.71 -10.71 -15.36
N ASP A 292 -55.69 -10.23 -14.11
CA ASP A 292 -56.75 -9.43 -13.48
C ASP A 292 -56.82 -8.00 -14.05
N GLY A 293 -57.28 -7.91 -15.30
CA GLY A 293 -57.47 -6.65 -16.00
C GLY A 293 -58.53 -5.74 -15.39
N GLU A 294 -59.47 -6.27 -14.60
CA GLU A 294 -60.52 -5.49 -13.96
C GLU A 294 -59.98 -4.70 -12.76
N SER A 295 -59.31 -5.37 -11.81
CA SER A 295 -58.68 -4.68 -10.67
C SER A 295 -57.56 -3.76 -11.13
N LEU A 296 -56.73 -4.21 -12.08
CA LEU A 296 -55.66 -3.38 -12.63
C LEU A 296 -56.20 -2.22 -13.46
N GLY A 297 -57.35 -2.36 -14.12
CA GLY A 297 -58.00 -1.28 -14.86
C GLY A 297 -58.52 -0.14 -13.96
N ALA A 298 -58.81 -0.43 -12.69
CA ALA A 298 -59.17 0.58 -11.71
C ALA A 298 -57.95 1.38 -11.17
N ILE A 299 -56.73 0.84 -11.32
CA ILE A 299 -55.51 1.42 -10.76
C ILE A 299 -54.61 2.02 -11.86
N LEU A 300 -54.41 1.30 -12.96
CA LEU A 300 -53.49 1.66 -14.04
C LEU A 300 -54.16 2.57 -15.08
N PRO A 301 -53.38 3.41 -15.79
CA PRO A 301 -53.87 4.12 -16.96
C PRO A 301 -54.41 3.14 -18.01
N ARG A 302 -55.49 3.52 -18.69
CA ARG A 302 -56.19 2.67 -19.69
C ARG A 302 -55.25 2.02 -20.72
N GLN A 303 -54.27 2.78 -21.22
CA GLN A 303 -53.28 2.28 -22.19
C GLN A 303 -52.42 1.13 -21.67
N VAL A 304 -52.16 1.08 -20.36
CA VAL A 304 -51.41 0.00 -19.70
C VAL A 304 -52.38 -1.10 -19.28
N ALA A 305 -53.56 -0.75 -18.78
CA ALA A 305 -54.58 -1.69 -18.34
C ALA A 305 -55.06 -2.62 -19.47
N ASP A 306 -55.10 -2.12 -20.71
CA ASP A 306 -55.55 -2.87 -21.89
C ASP A 306 -54.45 -3.81 -22.48
N ASP A 307 -53.18 -3.65 -22.07
CA ASP A 307 -52.04 -4.44 -22.57
C ASP A 307 -51.44 -5.33 -21.47
N ARG A 308 -51.72 -6.63 -21.57
CA ARG A 308 -51.25 -7.67 -20.63
C ARG A 308 -49.74 -7.62 -20.38
N GLU A 309 -48.94 -7.45 -21.43
CA GLU A 309 -47.48 -7.46 -21.30
C GLU A 309 -46.98 -6.20 -20.59
N GLN A 310 -47.60 -5.04 -20.84
CA GLN A 310 -47.29 -3.82 -20.09
C GLN A 310 -47.70 -3.94 -18.61
N ARG A 311 -48.86 -4.53 -18.30
CA ARG A 311 -49.28 -4.80 -16.90
C ARG A 311 -48.23 -5.65 -16.17
N LYS A 312 -47.85 -6.77 -16.79
CA LYS A 312 -46.82 -7.68 -16.25
C LYS A 312 -45.49 -6.96 -16.06
N GLN A 313 -45.07 -6.15 -17.02
CA GLN A 313 -43.80 -5.43 -16.95
C GLN A 313 -43.76 -4.43 -15.78
N VAL A 314 -44.85 -3.69 -15.51
CA VAL A 314 -44.94 -2.80 -14.33
C VAL A 314 -44.73 -3.58 -13.05
N LEU A 315 -45.51 -4.66 -12.87
CA LEU A 315 -45.47 -5.49 -11.66
C LEU A 315 -44.08 -6.13 -11.47
N GLN A 316 -43.49 -6.66 -12.53
CA GLN A 316 -42.17 -7.28 -12.50
C GLN A 316 -41.07 -6.29 -12.12
N ILE A 317 -41.12 -5.03 -12.60
CA ILE A 317 -40.17 -3.98 -12.20
C ILE A 317 -40.23 -3.72 -10.69
N ILE A 318 -41.44 -3.65 -10.12
CA ILE A 318 -41.63 -3.38 -8.68
C ILE A 318 -41.10 -4.54 -7.83
N LEU A 319 -41.52 -5.76 -8.14
CA LEU A 319 -41.12 -6.97 -7.40
C LEU A 319 -39.61 -7.22 -7.49
N THR A 320 -39.02 -7.02 -8.68
CA THR A 320 -37.57 -7.12 -8.86
C THR A 320 -36.84 -6.04 -8.05
N ALA A 321 -37.37 -4.83 -7.97
CA ALA A 321 -36.76 -3.77 -7.17
C ALA A 321 -36.81 -4.02 -5.65
N LEU A 322 -37.90 -4.62 -5.16
CA LEU A 322 -38.00 -5.09 -3.76
C LEU A 322 -36.94 -6.17 -3.47
N LEU A 323 -36.83 -7.16 -4.34
CA LEU A 323 -35.84 -8.24 -4.28
C LEU A 323 -34.40 -7.70 -4.27
N GLU A 324 -34.03 -6.93 -5.30
CA GLU A 324 -32.68 -6.39 -5.50
C GLU A 324 -32.23 -5.48 -4.35
N GLY A 325 -33.18 -4.83 -3.68
CA GLY A 325 -32.91 -3.95 -2.55
C GLY A 325 -33.02 -4.63 -1.19
N LEU A 326 -33.26 -5.94 -1.11
CA LEU A 326 -33.46 -6.70 0.13
C LEU A 326 -34.66 -6.22 0.96
N ALA A 327 -35.69 -5.69 0.30
CA ALA A 327 -36.98 -5.40 0.94
C ALA A 327 -37.87 -6.64 0.90
N VAL A 328 -37.50 -7.61 1.72
CA VAL A 328 -38.14 -8.94 1.79
C VAL A 328 -38.36 -9.30 3.26
N ASN A 329 -39.54 -9.84 3.57
CA ASN A 329 -39.90 -10.19 4.93
C ASN A 329 -39.51 -11.64 5.27
N THR A 330 -38.22 -11.90 5.48
CA THR A 330 -37.68 -13.23 5.86
C THR A 330 -36.82 -13.15 7.13
N GLU A 331 -36.86 -14.20 7.96
CA GLU A 331 -35.98 -14.39 9.14
C GLU A 331 -34.50 -14.30 8.72
N ALA A 332 -34.16 -14.73 7.50
CA ALA A 332 -32.79 -14.71 6.97
C ALA A 332 -32.22 -13.30 6.77
N LEU A 333 -33.03 -12.24 6.88
CA LEU A 333 -32.61 -10.83 6.81
C LEU A 333 -32.94 -10.06 8.10
N GLU A 334 -33.47 -10.73 9.12
CA GLU A 334 -33.77 -10.12 10.40
C GLU A 334 -32.54 -10.16 11.31
N LEU A 335 -31.92 -9.00 11.58
CA LEU A 335 -30.68 -8.92 12.36
C LEU A 335 -30.81 -9.57 13.75
N ALA A 336 -31.95 -9.40 14.42
CA ALA A 336 -32.20 -10.01 15.73
C ALA A 336 -32.25 -11.55 15.69
N ALA A 337 -32.74 -12.13 14.59
CA ALA A 337 -32.76 -13.58 14.38
C ALA A 337 -31.39 -14.11 13.92
N LEU A 338 -30.60 -13.28 13.23
CA LEU A 338 -29.27 -13.63 12.76
C LEU A 338 -28.22 -13.63 13.88
N ASP A 339 -28.35 -12.81 14.93
CA ASP A 339 -27.43 -12.79 16.07
C ASP A 339 -27.20 -14.17 16.72
N PRO A 340 -28.25 -14.92 17.12
CA PRO A 340 -28.06 -16.27 17.68
C PRO A 340 -27.55 -17.27 16.63
N VAL A 341 -27.94 -17.14 15.36
CA VAL A 341 -27.42 -17.96 14.26
C VAL A 341 -25.92 -17.74 14.10
N ALA A 342 -25.48 -16.49 14.13
CA ALA A 342 -24.08 -16.14 14.02
C ALA A 342 -23.28 -16.71 15.18
N GLN A 343 -23.78 -16.58 16.41
CA GLN A 343 -23.15 -17.16 17.59
C GLN A 343 -23.05 -18.70 17.54
N GLN A 344 -24.11 -19.39 17.13
CA GLN A 344 -24.10 -20.84 16.97
C GLN A 344 -23.16 -21.28 15.84
N SER A 345 -23.19 -20.57 14.70
CA SER A 345 -22.36 -20.90 13.54
C SER A 345 -20.87 -20.86 13.87
N ARG A 346 -20.41 -19.91 14.69
CA ARG A 346 -19.01 -19.81 15.15
C ARG A 346 -18.56 -20.97 16.04
N ASN A 347 -19.50 -21.67 16.67
CA ASN A 347 -19.23 -22.82 17.53
C ASN A 347 -19.35 -24.16 16.80
N LEU A 348 -20.02 -24.20 15.64
CA LEU A 348 -20.31 -25.44 14.91
C LEU A 348 -19.63 -25.54 13.54
N LEU A 349 -19.42 -24.41 12.86
CA LEU A 349 -19.01 -24.33 11.46
C LEU A 349 -17.58 -23.79 11.31
N ARG A 350 -16.88 -24.25 10.28
CA ARG A 350 -15.56 -23.72 9.88
C ARG A 350 -15.71 -22.47 9.03
N ALA A 351 -14.73 -21.57 9.07
CA ALA A 351 -14.62 -20.51 8.07
C ALA A 351 -14.42 -21.14 6.66
N PRO A 352 -14.97 -20.53 5.59
CA PRO A 352 -15.79 -19.31 5.54
C PRO A 352 -17.30 -19.53 5.75
N TRP A 353 -17.73 -20.74 6.16
CA TRP A 353 -19.14 -21.12 6.33
C TRP A 353 -19.79 -20.61 7.62
N ALA A 354 -19.00 -20.15 8.60
CA ALA A 354 -19.48 -19.45 9.79
C ALA A 354 -19.70 -17.95 9.52
N MET A 355 -20.63 -17.33 10.26
CA MET A 355 -20.75 -15.86 10.29
C MET A 355 -19.74 -15.27 11.27
N ASP A 356 -18.89 -14.39 10.76
CA ASP A 356 -17.83 -13.82 11.56
C ASP A 356 -18.35 -12.84 12.63
N GLU A 357 -17.64 -12.69 13.74
CA GLU A 357 -18.02 -11.78 14.83
C GLU A 357 -17.99 -10.30 14.41
N LYS A 358 -17.06 -9.93 13.52
CA LYS A 358 -16.86 -8.55 13.05
C LYS A 358 -17.48 -8.31 11.68
N GLU A 359 -18.23 -9.28 11.14
CA GLU A 359 -18.94 -9.14 9.88
C GLU A 359 -20.16 -8.23 10.04
N LYS A 360 -20.28 -7.24 9.14
CA LYS A 360 -21.49 -6.39 9.06
C LYS A 360 -22.56 -7.12 8.25
N LEU A 361 -23.39 -7.90 8.94
CA LEU A 361 -24.54 -8.60 8.35
C LEU A 361 -25.51 -7.62 7.70
N ARG A 362 -26.15 -8.06 6.61
CA ARG A 362 -27.14 -7.26 5.90
C ARG A 362 -28.53 -7.51 6.46
N GLY A 363 -29.19 -6.46 6.92
CA GLY A 363 -30.57 -6.52 7.36
C GLY A 363 -31.56 -6.32 6.21
N ARG A 364 -32.83 -6.63 6.48
CA ARG A 364 -33.95 -6.26 5.63
C ARG A 364 -34.04 -4.75 5.50
N ASN A 365 -34.37 -4.30 4.30
CA ASN A 365 -34.70 -2.91 4.00
C ASN A 365 -36.22 -2.78 3.81
N ALA A 366 -36.74 -1.56 3.75
CA ALA A 366 -38.14 -1.31 3.40
C ALA A 366 -38.25 -0.50 2.11
N LEU A 367 -39.26 -0.80 1.29
CA LEU A 367 -39.63 0.08 0.17
C LEU A 367 -40.67 1.09 0.63
N ILE A 368 -40.40 2.37 0.43
CA ILE A 368 -41.28 3.47 0.84
C ILE A 368 -41.69 4.29 -0.39
N LEU A 369 -42.98 4.62 -0.47
CA LEU A 369 -43.55 5.40 -1.56
C LEU A 369 -43.33 6.92 -1.37
N LYS A 370 -43.36 7.41 -0.12
CA LYS A 370 -43.20 8.83 0.25
C LYS A 370 -42.15 9.00 1.38
N PRO A 371 -40.84 9.07 1.07
CA PRO A 371 -39.81 9.23 2.11
C PRO A 371 -39.78 10.67 2.67
N ARG A 372 -39.64 10.84 4.00
CA ARG A 372 -39.34 12.13 4.65
C ARG A 372 -37.82 12.43 4.57
N ARG A 373 -37.43 13.70 4.79
CA ARG A 373 -36.01 14.13 4.75
C ARG A 373 -35.13 13.45 5.82
N ARG A 374 -35.72 13.04 6.95
CA ARG A 374 -35.01 12.41 8.10
C ARG A 374 -34.77 10.91 7.88
N ASP A 375 -35.68 10.24 7.18
CA ASP A 375 -35.67 8.78 6.93
C ASP A 375 -34.48 8.33 6.07
N ARG A 376 -33.86 9.25 5.32
CA ARG A 376 -32.61 8.99 4.58
C ARG A 376 -31.36 8.92 5.48
N ARG A 377 -31.50 9.24 6.78
CA ARG A 377 -30.41 9.26 7.78
C ARG A 377 -30.68 8.32 8.97
N GLY A 378 -31.75 7.52 8.94
CA GLY A 378 -32.10 6.56 10.01
C GLY A 378 -31.20 5.32 10.04
N GLU A 379 -31.34 4.49 11.08
CA GLU A 379 -30.53 3.27 11.29
C GLU A 379 -30.82 2.15 10.27
N GLN A 380 -31.99 2.14 9.63
CA GLN A 380 -32.37 1.18 8.58
C GLN A 380 -32.31 1.78 7.17
N PRO A 381 -31.66 1.12 6.20
CA PRO A 381 -31.64 1.59 4.81
C PRO A 381 -33.03 1.44 4.16
N VAL A 382 -33.52 2.51 3.53
CA VAL A 382 -34.81 2.53 2.83
C VAL A 382 -34.60 2.62 1.31
N ILE A 383 -35.39 1.84 0.57
CA ILE A 383 -35.54 1.96 -0.89
C ILE A 383 -36.72 2.88 -1.17
N CYS A 384 -36.58 3.80 -2.12
CA CYS A 384 -37.65 4.71 -2.47
C CYS A 384 -38.23 4.35 -3.85
N ALA A 385 -39.56 4.31 -3.94
CA ALA A 385 -40.29 4.10 -5.18
C ALA A 385 -41.14 5.32 -5.62
N SER A 386 -40.84 6.51 -5.11
CA SER A 386 -41.52 7.75 -5.50
C SER A 386 -41.30 8.11 -6.98
N HIS A 387 -42.08 9.04 -7.53
CA HIS A 387 -41.96 9.49 -8.92
C HIS A 387 -40.50 9.80 -9.35
N PRO A 388 -39.68 10.60 -8.63
CA PRO A 388 -38.29 10.86 -9.04
C PRO A 388 -37.31 9.71 -8.78
N SER A 389 -37.74 8.63 -8.12
CA SER A 389 -36.88 7.49 -7.77
C SER A 389 -36.42 6.71 -9.01
N ARG A 390 -35.44 5.81 -8.83
CA ARG A 390 -34.99 4.90 -9.89
C ARG A 390 -36.13 3.97 -10.35
N ILE A 391 -36.90 3.45 -9.40
CA ILE A 391 -38.03 2.54 -9.66
C ILE A 391 -39.10 3.30 -10.46
N GLY A 392 -39.46 4.50 -10.02
CA GLY A 392 -40.46 5.31 -10.74
C GLY A 392 -40.03 5.72 -12.14
N ARG A 393 -38.74 5.98 -12.36
CA ARG A 393 -38.20 6.21 -13.72
C ARG A 393 -38.33 4.96 -14.60
N ALA A 394 -37.97 3.78 -14.08
CA ALA A 394 -38.08 2.53 -14.81
C ALA A 394 -39.55 2.22 -15.21
N ILE A 395 -40.51 2.45 -14.32
CA ILE A 395 -41.93 2.27 -14.61
C ILE A 395 -42.42 3.25 -15.68
N ARG A 396 -42.00 4.52 -15.65
CA ARG A 396 -42.40 5.53 -16.64
C ARG A 396 -41.84 5.32 -18.04
N LYS A 397 -40.89 4.39 -18.24
CA LYS A 397 -40.48 3.97 -19.59
C LYS A 397 -41.57 3.22 -20.33
N ILE A 398 -42.54 2.65 -19.61
CA ILE A 398 -43.66 1.95 -20.19
C ILE A 398 -44.59 3.00 -20.83
N PRO A 399 -44.93 2.89 -22.13
CA PRO A 399 -45.61 3.94 -22.88
C PRO A 399 -46.82 4.56 -22.17
N GLY A 400 -47.70 3.73 -21.59
CA GLY A 400 -48.89 4.21 -20.89
C GLY A 400 -48.66 4.78 -19.48
N MET A 401 -47.45 4.68 -18.92
CA MET A 401 -47.08 5.24 -17.61
C MET A 401 -46.34 6.59 -17.71
N LYS A 402 -45.92 7.00 -18.92
CA LYS A 402 -45.00 8.12 -19.15
C LYS A 402 -45.51 9.48 -18.63
N ASN A 403 -46.80 9.75 -18.79
CA ASN A 403 -47.40 11.08 -18.56
C ASN A 403 -48.06 11.25 -17.18
N LEU A 404 -47.84 10.31 -16.24
CA LEU A 404 -48.41 10.41 -14.90
C LEU A 404 -47.71 11.52 -14.09
N ASN A 405 -48.52 12.45 -13.55
CA ASN A 405 -48.01 13.45 -12.61
C ASN A 405 -47.60 12.79 -11.27
N LYS A 406 -46.99 13.55 -10.36
CA LYS A 406 -46.46 12.99 -9.11
C LYS A 406 -47.54 12.39 -8.20
N ASP A 407 -48.71 13.00 -8.15
CA ASP A 407 -49.81 12.59 -7.28
C ASP A 407 -50.54 11.38 -7.86
N ASP A 408 -50.82 11.39 -9.17
CA ASP A 408 -51.41 10.26 -9.89
C ASP A 408 -50.49 9.04 -9.82
N TYR A 409 -49.19 9.21 -10.06
CA TYR A 409 -48.21 8.12 -9.90
C TYR A 409 -48.19 7.57 -8.47
N ALA A 410 -48.29 8.44 -7.46
CA ALA A 410 -48.32 7.99 -6.07
C ALA A 410 -49.60 7.21 -5.74
N GLN A 411 -50.75 7.59 -6.31
CA GLN A 411 -52.01 6.86 -6.20
C GLN A 411 -51.94 5.50 -6.90
N VAL A 412 -51.41 5.45 -8.13
CA VAL A 412 -51.18 4.22 -8.89
C VAL A 412 -50.27 3.27 -8.09
N MET A 413 -49.14 3.77 -7.59
CA MET A 413 -48.23 2.95 -6.79
C MET A 413 -48.89 2.46 -5.50
N ALA A 414 -49.65 3.31 -4.79
CA ALA A 414 -50.36 2.89 -3.59
C ALA A 414 -51.38 1.78 -3.90
N GLY A 415 -52.19 1.95 -4.95
CA GLY A 415 -53.15 0.96 -5.40
C GLY A 415 -52.50 -0.35 -5.85
N LEU A 416 -51.38 -0.29 -6.57
CA LEU A 416 -50.62 -1.49 -6.97
C LEU A 416 -50.07 -2.23 -5.77
N MET A 417 -49.51 -1.52 -4.78
CA MET A 417 -49.00 -2.16 -3.56
C MET A 417 -50.14 -2.78 -2.74
N GLU A 418 -51.30 -2.12 -2.64
CA GLU A 418 -52.48 -2.65 -1.96
C GLU A 418 -53.05 -3.88 -2.67
N LEU A 419 -53.17 -3.85 -4.00
CA LEU A 419 -53.55 -5.00 -4.83
C LEU A 419 -52.59 -6.17 -4.61
N MET A 420 -51.28 -5.95 -4.80
CA MET A 420 -50.27 -6.99 -4.57
C MET A 420 -50.26 -7.49 -3.12
N SER A 421 -50.69 -6.66 -2.15
CA SER A 421 -50.81 -7.08 -0.76
C SER A 421 -52.01 -7.99 -0.53
N ARG A 422 -53.14 -7.72 -1.19
CA ARG A 422 -54.32 -8.59 -1.17
C ARG A 422 -54.04 -9.95 -1.80
N GLU A 423 -53.26 -9.95 -2.88
CA GLU A 423 -52.83 -11.17 -3.60
C GLU A 423 -51.63 -11.87 -2.93
N GLY A 424 -51.13 -11.36 -1.79
CA GLY A 424 -50.08 -12.00 -0.99
C GLY A 424 -48.65 -11.90 -1.54
N LEU A 425 -48.43 -11.10 -2.58
CA LEU A 425 -47.11 -10.85 -3.17
C LEU A 425 -46.26 -9.93 -2.29
N VAL A 426 -46.87 -8.95 -1.63
CA VAL A 426 -46.20 -7.99 -0.75
C VAL A 426 -46.94 -7.86 0.59
N SER A 427 -46.30 -7.28 1.59
CA SER A 427 -46.92 -6.97 2.87
C SER A 427 -46.52 -5.57 3.33
N ALA A 428 -47.47 -4.82 3.89
CA ALA A 428 -47.20 -3.56 4.55
C ALA A 428 -46.46 -3.79 5.88
N TRP A 429 -45.55 -2.87 6.22
CA TRP A 429 -44.76 -2.87 7.45
C TRP A 429 -44.69 -1.45 8.01
N GLU A 430 -44.91 -1.30 9.31
CA GLU A 430 -44.84 0.01 9.98
C GLU A 430 -43.39 0.34 10.34
N VAL A 431 -42.83 1.40 9.75
CA VAL A 431 -41.41 1.77 9.90
C VAL A 431 -41.23 2.70 11.11
N GLU A 432 -42.05 3.74 11.22
CA GLU A 432 -42.19 4.70 12.33
C GLU A 432 -43.64 5.25 12.30
N ASP A 433 -44.12 5.87 13.40
CA ASP A 433 -45.47 6.47 13.46
C ASP A 433 -45.82 7.27 12.18
N ASP A 434 -46.87 6.83 11.48
CA ASP A 434 -47.40 7.30 10.18
C ASP A 434 -46.59 6.98 8.90
N LEU A 435 -45.52 6.16 8.94
CA LEU A 435 -44.72 5.78 7.76
C LEU A 435 -44.84 4.29 7.42
N HIS A 436 -45.55 4.00 6.32
CA HIS A 436 -45.77 2.65 5.83
C HIS A 436 -44.70 2.25 4.80
N GLY A 437 -43.96 1.20 5.11
CA GLY A 437 -43.05 0.51 4.21
C GLY A 437 -43.67 -0.77 3.64
N TRP A 438 -43.05 -1.31 2.60
CA TRP A 438 -43.49 -2.54 1.95
C TRP A 438 -42.35 -3.53 1.81
N HIS A 439 -42.67 -4.81 1.99
CA HIS A 439 -41.76 -5.93 1.77
C HIS A 439 -42.36 -6.92 0.79
N LEU A 440 -41.51 -7.52 -0.05
CA LEU A 440 -41.85 -8.71 -0.83
C LEU A 440 -42.07 -9.90 0.10
N SER A 441 -43.12 -10.68 -0.17
CA SER A 441 -43.33 -11.97 0.46
C SER A 441 -42.29 -12.97 -0.04
N PRO A 442 -41.49 -13.61 0.85
CA PRO A 442 -40.47 -14.57 0.41
C PRO A 442 -41.05 -15.76 -0.35
N ALA A 443 -42.28 -16.19 0.01
CA ALA A 443 -42.98 -17.29 -0.66
C ALA A 443 -43.37 -16.97 -2.12
N ALA A 444 -43.43 -15.68 -2.48
CA ALA A 444 -43.72 -15.25 -3.84
C ALA A 444 -42.52 -15.41 -4.78
N LEU A 445 -41.30 -15.68 -4.28
CA LEU A 445 -40.10 -15.79 -5.11
C LEU A 445 -39.70 -17.25 -5.36
N LYS A 446 -39.41 -17.55 -6.64
CA LYS A 446 -38.68 -18.74 -7.05
C LYS A 446 -37.47 -18.39 -7.91
N LEU A 447 -36.35 -19.07 -7.67
CA LEU A 447 -35.18 -19.00 -8.55
C LEU A 447 -35.29 -20.11 -9.60
N VAL A 448 -35.24 -19.73 -10.88
CA VAL A 448 -35.40 -20.65 -12.01
C VAL A 448 -34.20 -20.59 -12.96
N PRO A 449 -33.97 -21.63 -13.80
CA PRO A 449 -32.93 -21.58 -14.82
C PRO A 449 -33.11 -20.35 -15.72
N GLY A 450 -32.03 -19.59 -15.90
CA GLY A 450 -32.07 -18.32 -16.64
C GLY A 450 -31.94 -18.48 -18.16
N GLU A 451 -32.11 -17.37 -18.87
CA GLU A 451 -32.02 -17.30 -20.34
C GLU A 451 -30.72 -17.79 -20.95
N ALA A 452 -29.59 -17.83 -20.24
CA ALA A 452 -28.35 -18.38 -20.80
C ALA A 452 -28.30 -19.91 -20.76
N VAL A 453 -29.18 -20.53 -19.96
CA VAL A 453 -29.27 -22.00 -19.83
C VAL A 453 -30.30 -22.57 -20.81
N ARG A 454 -31.43 -21.88 -21.06
CA ARG A 454 -32.56 -22.42 -21.83
C ARG A 454 -32.31 -22.58 -23.35
N PRO A 455 -31.72 -21.61 -24.08
CA PRO A 455 -31.41 -21.69 -25.50
C PRO A 455 -29.95 -22.09 -25.80
N GLY A 456 -29.07 -22.17 -24.78
CA GLY A 456 -27.66 -22.53 -24.94
C GLY A 456 -26.75 -21.46 -25.55
N GLU A 457 -27.24 -20.23 -25.78
CA GLU A 457 -26.43 -19.11 -26.28
C GLU A 457 -25.97 -18.21 -25.12
N PRO A 458 -24.68 -18.26 -24.73
CA PRO A 458 -24.17 -17.44 -23.63
C PRO A 458 -24.15 -15.96 -24.01
N ARG A 459 -24.99 -15.15 -23.38
CA ARG A 459 -24.89 -13.68 -23.39
C ARG A 459 -24.14 -13.22 -22.15
N GLY A 460 -22.87 -12.82 -22.29
CA GLY A 460 -22.07 -12.28 -21.18
C GLY A 460 -20.63 -12.81 -21.15
N ASN A 461 -20.02 -12.81 -19.96
CA ASN A 461 -18.62 -13.25 -19.78
C ASN A 461 -18.53 -14.79 -19.78
N ARG A 462 -18.08 -15.37 -20.90
CA ARG A 462 -17.94 -16.82 -21.11
C ARG A 462 -17.15 -17.54 -20.02
N TYR A 463 -16.08 -16.95 -19.50
CA TYR A 463 -15.27 -17.59 -18.46
C TYR A 463 -16.09 -17.92 -17.20
N PHE A 464 -16.94 -16.99 -16.74
CA PHE A 464 -17.76 -17.22 -15.54
C PHE A 464 -18.94 -18.16 -15.79
N HIS A 465 -19.46 -18.21 -17.02
CA HIS A 465 -20.40 -19.26 -17.42
C HIS A 465 -19.76 -20.63 -17.23
N ASP A 466 -18.62 -20.84 -17.87
CA ASP A 466 -17.90 -22.12 -17.86
C ASP A 466 -17.50 -22.49 -16.41
N LEU A 467 -17.01 -21.54 -15.62
CA LEU A 467 -16.64 -21.74 -14.21
C LEU A 467 -17.82 -22.27 -13.36
N TYR A 468 -18.95 -21.55 -13.34
CA TYR A 468 -20.06 -21.91 -12.46
C TYR A 468 -20.79 -23.18 -12.94
N GLN A 469 -20.89 -23.39 -14.25
CA GLN A 469 -21.44 -24.62 -14.81
C GLN A 469 -20.55 -25.83 -14.47
N THR A 470 -19.23 -25.69 -14.58
CA THR A 470 -18.28 -26.75 -14.21
C THR A 470 -18.41 -27.09 -12.72
N ILE A 471 -18.42 -26.09 -11.83
CA ILE A 471 -18.60 -26.33 -10.39
C ILE A 471 -19.95 -27.01 -10.10
N ALA A 472 -21.04 -26.58 -10.75
CA ALA A 472 -22.34 -27.21 -10.58
C ALA A 472 -22.35 -28.69 -11.04
N ALA A 473 -21.69 -28.98 -12.16
CA ALA A 473 -21.53 -30.33 -12.69
C ALA A 473 -20.67 -31.22 -11.79
N ASP A 474 -19.52 -30.72 -11.33
CA ASP A 474 -18.66 -31.39 -10.35
C ASP A 474 -19.48 -31.77 -9.11
N LEU A 475 -20.15 -30.78 -8.51
CA LEU A 475 -20.95 -30.99 -7.29
C LEU A 475 -22.01 -32.07 -7.51
N LYS A 476 -22.64 -32.10 -8.69
CA LYS A 476 -23.63 -33.12 -9.06
C LYS A 476 -23.05 -34.54 -9.07
N GLN A 477 -21.79 -34.70 -9.46
CA GLN A 477 -21.05 -35.95 -9.38
C GLN A 477 -20.64 -36.34 -7.95
N GLY A 478 -20.86 -35.46 -6.97
CA GLY A 478 -20.67 -35.74 -5.54
C GLY A 478 -19.36 -35.19 -4.95
N HIS A 479 -18.59 -34.41 -5.71
CA HIS A 479 -17.35 -33.79 -5.27
C HIS A 479 -17.13 -32.43 -5.93
N SER A 480 -16.25 -31.56 -5.43
CA SER A 480 -15.77 -30.41 -6.21
C SER A 480 -14.27 -30.31 -6.08
N THR A 481 -13.59 -29.97 -7.19
CA THR A 481 -12.16 -29.67 -7.19
C THR A 481 -11.78 -28.52 -6.26
N TYR A 482 -12.75 -27.70 -5.85
CA TYR A 482 -12.60 -26.57 -4.94
C TYR A 482 -12.80 -26.95 -3.46
N TRP A 483 -13.26 -28.17 -3.14
CA TRP A 483 -13.43 -28.60 -1.75
C TRP A 483 -12.10 -28.66 -1.01
N GLY A 484 -12.08 -28.10 0.20
CA GLY A 484 -10.90 -28.11 1.06
C GLY A 484 -9.71 -27.30 0.53
N LEU A 485 -9.87 -26.61 -0.60
CA LEU A 485 -8.88 -25.64 -1.05
C LEU A 485 -8.94 -24.41 -0.14
N GLU A 486 -7.81 -24.12 0.50
CA GLU A 486 -7.58 -22.88 1.22
C GLU A 486 -6.16 -22.40 0.99
N SER A 487 -5.94 -21.11 1.22
CA SER A 487 -4.63 -20.52 1.26
C SER A 487 -4.42 -19.72 2.55
N ARG A 488 -3.20 -19.75 3.07
CA ARG A 488 -2.76 -18.88 4.18
C ARG A 488 -1.54 -18.06 3.79
N GLU A 489 -1.34 -16.95 4.48
CA GLU A 489 -0.08 -16.22 4.38
C GLU A 489 1.01 -16.92 5.21
N HIS A 490 2.26 -16.82 4.80
CA HIS A 490 3.43 -17.27 5.56
C HIS A 490 4.47 -16.16 5.48
N THR A 491 4.37 -15.23 6.42
CA THR A 491 5.19 -14.02 6.47
C THR A 491 5.68 -13.79 7.89
N ALA A 492 6.68 -12.91 8.07
CA ALA A 492 7.17 -12.55 9.41
C ALA A 492 6.11 -11.88 10.29
N GLN A 493 4.98 -11.47 9.71
CA GLN A 493 3.86 -10.83 10.41
C GLN A 493 2.98 -11.87 11.14
N VAL A 494 3.13 -13.15 10.81
CA VAL A 494 2.46 -14.27 11.45
C VAL A 494 3.35 -14.81 12.56
N THR A 495 2.74 -15.12 13.72
CA THR A 495 3.47 -15.67 14.86
C THR A 495 4.18 -16.97 14.47
N GLN A 496 5.36 -17.24 15.05
CA GLN A 496 6.13 -18.43 14.70
C GLN A 496 5.35 -19.72 14.93
N LYS A 497 4.64 -19.85 16.06
CA LYS A 497 3.86 -21.05 16.36
C LYS A 497 2.80 -21.32 15.29
N GLN A 498 2.13 -20.26 14.81
CA GLN A 498 1.17 -20.37 13.70
C GLN A 498 1.87 -20.74 12.38
N ARG A 499 3.06 -20.19 12.09
CA ARG A 499 3.85 -20.59 10.92
C ARG A 499 4.24 -22.06 10.97
N GLU A 500 4.72 -22.57 12.11
CA GLU A 500 5.05 -23.99 12.31
C GLU A 500 3.84 -24.89 12.08
N TRP A 501 2.66 -24.52 12.60
CA TRP A 501 1.44 -25.27 12.33
C TRP A 501 1.06 -25.26 10.85
N ARG A 502 1.17 -24.11 10.17
CA ARG A 502 0.93 -24.00 8.72
C ARG A 502 1.92 -24.85 7.92
N GLU A 503 3.18 -24.93 8.35
CA GLU A 503 4.20 -25.79 7.76
C GLU A 503 3.86 -27.27 7.91
N TRP A 504 3.44 -27.73 9.10
CA TRP A 504 2.98 -29.10 9.31
C TRP A 504 1.78 -29.43 8.43
N ARG A 505 0.83 -28.49 8.31
CA ARG A 505 -0.36 -28.63 7.46
C ARG A 505 -0.02 -28.66 5.97
N PHE A 506 1.01 -27.94 5.56
CA PHE A 506 1.45 -27.87 4.16
C PHE A 506 2.29 -29.08 3.76
N ARG A 507 3.19 -29.56 4.63
CA ARG A 507 3.95 -30.80 4.37
C ARG A 507 3.06 -32.03 4.48
N TYR A 508 2.32 -32.13 5.58
CA TYR A 508 1.27 -33.13 5.85
C TYR A 508 1.72 -34.60 5.78
N GLU A 509 2.99 -34.84 6.10
CA GLU A 509 3.58 -36.18 6.21
C GLU A 509 3.14 -36.87 7.52
N GLU A 510 3.51 -38.14 7.71
CA GLU A 510 3.13 -38.92 8.90
C GLU A 510 3.52 -38.23 10.22
N ASP A 511 4.76 -37.74 10.31
CA ASP A 511 5.26 -37.02 11.48
C ASP A 511 4.53 -35.70 11.71
N ASP A 512 4.21 -34.97 10.63
CA ASP A 512 3.48 -33.70 10.73
C ASP A 512 2.03 -33.93 11.18
N ARG A 513 1.37 -34.98 10.69
CA ARG A 513 0.01 -35.37 11.14
C ARG A 513 -0.01 -35.74 12.63
N LYS A 514 1.04 -36.41 13.11
CA LYS A 514 1.20 -36.71 14.53
C LYS A 514 1.35 -35.43 15.37
N LYS A 515 2.22 -34.51 14.95
CA LYS A 515 2.41 -33.21 15.61
C LYS A 515 1.14 -32.36 15.63
N ILE A 516 0.38 -32.34 14.54
CA ILE A 516 -0.93 -31.69 14.47
C ILE A 516 -1.90 -32.33 15.47
N GLY A 517 -1.91 -33.66 15.57
CA GLY A 517 -2.73 -34.39 16.55
C GLY A 517 -2.40 -34.03 18.00
N GLU A 518 -1.11 -34.01 18.34
CA GLU A 518 -0.61 -33.65 19.69
C GLU A 518 -0.90 -32.20 20.06
N ASN A 519 -0.88 -31.27 19.08
CA ASN A 519 -1.07 -29.83 19.30
C ASN A 519 -2.49 -29.35 18.90
N ARG A 520 -3.44 -30.26 18.67
CA ARG A 520 -4.77 -29.94 18.12
C ARG A 520 -5.53 -28.91 18.95
N ALA A 521 -5.44 -28.98 20.28
CA ALA A 521 -6.12 -28.05 21.18
C ALA A 521 -5.60 -26.61 20.99
N ASP A 522 -4.28 -26.43 20.91
CA ASP A 522 -3.65 -25.13 20.73
C ASP A 522 -3.92 -24.56 19.32
N ILE A 523 -3.84 -25.40 18.28
CA ILE A 523 -4.15 -25.04 16.89
C ILE A 523 -5.59 -24.51 16.79
N LYS A 524 -6.56 -25.26 17.36
CA LYS A 524 -7.96 -24.85 17.40
C LYS A 524 -8.18 -23.58 18.22
N ALA A 525 -7.51 -23.44 19.37
CA ALA A 525 -7.62 -22.24 20.21
C ALA A 525 -7.12 -20.98 19.49
N ALA A 526 -6.12 -21.11 18.62
CA ALA A 526 -5.61 -20.03 17.79
C ALA A 526 -6.44 -19.76 16.51
N GLY A 527 -7.50 -20.53 16.26
CA GLY A 527 -8.35 -20.38 15.07
C GLY A 527 -7.78 -20.98 13.78
N GLU A 528 -6.74 -21.81 13.87
CA GLU A 528 -6.17 -22.53 12.73
C GLU A 528 -6.91 -23.86 12.47
N PRO A 529 -7.18 -24.23 11.20
CA PRO A 529 -7.61 -25.58 10.86
C PRO A 529 -6.52 -26.62 11.11
N ASP A 530 -6.90 -27.87 11.32
CA ASP A 530 -6.00 -29.03 11.49
C ASP A 530 -5.86 -29.87 10.20
N GLN A 531 -6.21 -29.29 9.06
CA GLN A 531 -6.30 -29.96 7.77
C GLN A 531 -5.12 -29.64 6.86
N PHE A 532 -4.95 -30.47 5.83
CA PHE A 532 -4.02 -30.23 4.73
C PHE A 532 -4.20 -28.80 4.18
N LEU A 533 -3.07 -28.12 3.97
CA LEU A 533 -3.01 -26.77 3.43
C LEU A 533 -2.43 -26.83 2.02
N PRO A 534 -3.25 -26.69 0.95
CA PRO A 534 -2.78 -26.89 -0.42
C PRO A 534 -2.07 -25.67 -1.01
N SER A 535 -2.28 -24.47 -0.45
CA SER A 535 -1.66 -23.24 -0.93
C SER A 535 -1.09 -22.40 0.21
N LEU A 536 0.11 -21.86 -0.01
CA LEU A 536 0.75 -20.88 0.88
C LEU A 536 1.26 -19.70 0.06
N PHE A 537 0.92 -18.47 0.48
CA PHE A 537 1.54 -17.25 -0.07
C PHE A 537 2.55 -16.70 0.91
N CYS A 538 3.79 -16.49 0.47
CA CYS A 538 4.90 -16.09 1.33
C CYS A 538 5.68 -14.89 0.77
N SER A 539 6.44 -14.24 1.65
CA SER A 539 7.42 -13.22 1.26
C SER A 539 8.66 -13.82 0.59
N PRO A 540 9.52 -13.01 -0.07
CA PRO A 540 10.72 -13.51 -0.77
C PRO A 540 11.64 -14.34 0.11
N THR A 541 11.82 -13.87 1.33
CA THR A 541 12.45 -14.58 2.43
C THR A 541 11.37 -15.40 3.10
N MET A 542 11.28 -16.69 2.78
CA MET A 542 10.65 -17.60 3.74
C MET A 542 11.41 -17.45 5.05
N GLU A 543 10.73 -16.96 6.08
CA GLU A 543 11.32 -16.46 7.34
C GLU A 543 11.93 -17.56 8.24
N LEU A 544 12.22 -18.72 7.67
CA LEU A 544 13.27 -19.70 8.02
C LEU A 544 13.27 -20.80 6.95
N GLY A 545 14.42 -21.39 6.66
CA GLY A 545 14.63 -22.39 5.60
C GLY A 545 13.95 -23.74 5.86
N VAL A 546 12.63 -23.80 5.74
CA VAL A 546 11.86 -25.05 5.81
C VAL A 546 12.27 -25.93 4.62
N ASP A 547 12.64 -27.19 4.90
CA ASP A 547 12.69 -28.22 3.88
C ASP A 547 11.26 -28.64 3.53
N ILE A 548 10.76 -28.08 2.44
CA ILE A 548 9.42 -28.36 1.91
C ILE A 548 9.54 -29.57 0.98
N SER A 549 9.82 -30.75 1.55
CA SER A 549 9.94 -32.06 0.88
C SER A 549 9.71 -32.11 -0.64
N ALA A 550 8.67 -32.80 -1.11
CA ALA A 550 8.31 -32.87 -2.54
C ALA A 550 7.39 -31.70 -2.89
N LEU A 551 7.95 -30.63 -3.47
CA LEU A 551 7.20 -29.51 -4.02
C LEU A 551 7.23 -29.57 -5.56
N ASN A 552 6.05 -29.72 -6.16
CA ASN A 552 5.90 -29.89 -7.60
C ASN A 552 5.74 -28.57 -8.35
N THR A 553 5.18 -27.54 -7.70
CA THR A 553 4.88 -26.26 -8.34
C THR A 553 5.19 -25.08 -7.44
N VAL A 554 5.90 -24.08 -7.99
CA VAL A 554 6.10 -22.76 -7.38
C VAL A 554 5.50 -21.69 -8.27
N TYR A 555 4.74 -20.79 -7.67
CA TYR A 555 4.21 -19.61 -8.33
C TYR A 555 4.94 -18.35 -7.84
N LEU A 556 5.36 -17.50 -8.76
CA LEU A 556 5.94 -16.20 -8.47
C LEU A 556 4.98 -15.14 -9.01
N ARG A 557 4.41 -14.33 -8.11
CA ARG A 557 3.43 -13.29 -8.46
C ARG A 557 4.00 -12.20 -9.37
N ASN A 558 5.32 -12.10 -9.39
CA ASN A 558 6.10 -11.20 -10.24
C ASN A 558 7.46 -11.86 -10.52
N VAL A 559 8.20 -11.32 -11.49
CA VAL A 559 9.58 -11.76 -11.74
C VAL A 559 10.47 -11.36 -10.56
N PRO A 560 11.28 -12.27 -9.99
CA PRO A 560 12.19 -11.92 -8.90
C PRO A 560 13.26 -10.92 -9.34
N PRO A 561 13.74 -10.04 -8.45
CA PRO A 561 14.63 -8.93 -8.80
C PRO A 561 15.95 -9.33 -9.47
N THR A 562 16.58 -10.39 -8.98
CA THR A 562 17.88 -10.87 -9.45
C THR A 562 17.84 -12.36 -9.78
N PRO A 563 18.77 -12.88 -10.61
CA PRO A 563 18.92 -14.32 -10.84
C PRO A 563 19.12 -15.12 -9.54
N ALA A 564 19.81 -14.53 -8.54
CA ALA A 564 19.98 -15.12 -7.22
C ALA A 564 18.63 -15.29 -6.50
N ASN A 565 17.80 -14.26 -6.50
CA ASN A 565 16.46 -14.28 -5.91
C ASN A 565 15.56 -15.29 -6.62
N TYR A 566 15.65 -15.38 -7.95
CA TYR A 566 14.93 -16.38 -8.73
C TYR A 566 15.37 -17.79 -8.36
N ALA A 567 16.66 -18.09 -8.37
CA ALA A 567 17.20 -19.39 -8.00
C ALA A 567 16.85 -19.78 -6.56
N GLN A 568 16.85 -18.82 -5.62
CA GLN A 568 16.48 -19.06 -4.22
C GLN A 568 15.01 -19.45 -4.05
N ARG A 569 14.09 -18.81 -4.79
CA ARG A 569 12.64 -19.09 -4.75
C ARG A 569 12.30 -20.36 -5.55
N ALA A 570 12.88 -20.50 -6.74
CA ALA A 570 12.67 -21.65 -7.63
C ALA A 570 13.29 -22.94 -7.08
N GLY A 571 14.48 -22.88 -6.50
CA GLY A 571 15.19 -24.02 -5.88
C GLY A 571 14.55 -24.58 -4.62
N ARG A 572 13.38 -24.05 -4.22
CA ARG A 572 12.50 -24.66 -3.22
C ARG A 572 11.71 -25.84 -3.78
N ALA A 573 11.56 -25.92 -5.09
CA ALA A 573 10.94 -27.04 -5.77
C ALA A 573 11.96 -27.91 -6.52
N GLY A 574 11.57 -29.13 -6.88
CA GLY A 574 12.39 -30.02 -7.70
C GLY A 574 13.61 -30.62 -6.99
N ARG A 575 13.54 -30.83 -5.66
CA ARG A 575 14.58 -31.49 -4.88
C ARG A 575 14.60 -33.00 -5.13
N SER A 576 15.73 -33.65 -4.87
CA SER A 576 15.90 -35.12 -4.97
C SER A 576 15.61 -35.71 -6.36
N GLY A 577 15.90 -34.96 -7.43
CA GLY A 577 15.76 -35.42 -8.82
C GLY A 577 14.34 -35.36 -9.38
N GLN A 578 13.36 -34.81 -8.64
CA GLN A 578 12.00 -34.60 -9.13
C GLN A 578 11.92 -33.37 -10.02
N THR A 579 11.19 -33.47 -11.13
CA THR A 579 10.87 -32.31 -11.98
C THR A 579 9.83 -31.43 -11.31
N ALA A 580 10.04 -30.12 -11.33
CA ALA A 580 9.07 -29.14 -10.84
C ALA A 580 8.78 -28.06 -11.89
N VAL A 581 7.60 -27.45 -11.79
CA VAL A 581 7.17 -26.35 -12.65
C VAL A 581 7.27 -25.04 -11.87
N ILE A 582 8.01 -24.08 -12.42
CA ILE A 582 8.11 -22.72 -11.89
C ILE A 582 7.31 -21.80 -12.80
N MET A 583 6.25 -21.21 -12.27
CA MET A 583 5.43 -20.22 -13.00
C MET A 583 5.77 -18.82 -12.48
N ALA A 584 6.33 -17.98 -13.34
CA ALA A 584 6.54 -16.56 -13.04
C ALA A 584 5.54 -15.71 -13.84
N TYR A 585 4.71 -14.95 -13.14
CA TYR A 585 3.84 -13.98 -13.77
C TYR A 585 4.63 -12.72 -14.12
N CYS A 586 4.59 -12.28 -15.38
CA CYS A 586 5.22 -11.05 -15.83
C CYS A 586 4.15 -9.98 -16.05
N ALA A 587 4.06 -9.02 -15.14
CA ALA A 587 3.09 -7.93 -15.21
C ALA A 587 3.30 -7.06 -16.47
N ALA A 588 2.21 -6.67 -17.14
CA ALA A 588 2.29 -5.84 -18.35
C ALA A 588 2.88 -4.44 -18.07
N GLN A 589 2.65 -3.91 -16.87
CA GLN A 589 3.07 -2.57 -16.44
C GLN A 589 4.35 -2.59 -15.57
N SER A 590 5.08 -3.71 -15.49
CA SER A 590 6.33 -3.80 -14.73
C SER A 590 7.55 -3.81 -15.66
N PRO A 591 8.47 -2.82 -15.56
CA PRO A 591 9.68 -2.74 -16.37
C PRO A 591 10.57 -3.93 -16.29
N HIS A 592 10.75 -4.34 -15.05
CA HIS A 592 11.65 -5.38 -14.66
C HIS A 592 11.13 -6.70 -15.24
N ASP A 593 9.86 -7.01 -14.99
CA ASP A 593 9.19 -8.21 -15.51
C ASP A 593 9.30 -8.28 -17.02
N GLN A 594 9.06 -7.16 -17.70
CA GLN A 594 9.09 -7.08 -19.16
C GLN A 594 10.51 -7.21 -19.73
N TYR A 595 11.52 -6.63 -19.08
CA TYR A 595 12.93 -6.77 -19.45
C TYR A 595 13.36 -8.24 -19.40
N PHE A 596 13.05 -8.94 -18.31
CA PHE A 596 13.39 -10.35 -18.14
C PHE A 596 12.47 -11.30 -18.91
N PHE A 597 11.24 -10.91 -19.23
CA PHE A 597 10.37 -11.66 -20.14
C PHE A 597 10.98 -11.78 -21.55
N LYS A 598 11.65 -10.71 -22.03
CA LYS A 598 12.41 -10.72 -23.29
C LYS A 598 13.78 -11.41 -23.15
N ARG A 599 14.41 -11.30 -21.97
CA ARG A 599 15.77 -11.85 -21.68
C ARG A 599 15.73 -13.00 -20.68
N ARG A 600 14.88 -14.00 -20.95
CA ARG A 600 14.57 -15.11 -20.00
C ARG A 600 15.82 -15.82 -19.49
N ASN A 601 16.78 -16.10 -20.38
CA ASN A 601 18.04 -16.76 -20.04
C ASN A 601 18.88 -15.95 -19.05
N ALA A 602 18.80 -14.62 -19.06
CA ALA A 602 19.52 -13.76 -18.12
C ALA A 602 18.96 -13.86 -16.69
N MET A 603 17.69 -14.26 -16.51
CA MET A 603 17.08 -14.52 -15.20
C MET A 603 17.28 -15.97 -14.76
N VAL A 604 16.97 -16.92 -15.63
CA VAL A 604 16.97 -18.36 -15.30
C VAL A 604 18.39 -18.94 -15.22
N ALA A 605 19.29 -18.52 -16.11
CA ALA A 605 20.68 -18.95 -16.18
C ALA A 605 21.66 -17.79 -15.92
N GLY A 606 21.20 -16.72 -15.26
CA GLY A 606 22.02 -15.58 -14.91
C GLY A 606 23.12 -15.91 -13.90
N VAL A 607 24.23 -15.19 -13.97
CA VAL A 607 25.34 -15.35 -13.00
C VAL A 607 24.90 -14.80 -11.64
N VAL A 608 24.98 -15.64 -10.61
CA VAL A 608 24.77 -15.25 -9.21
C VAL A 608 26.04 -14.56 -8.71
N ARG A 609 26.02 -13.23 -8.62
CA ARG A 609 27.09 -12.47 -7.97
C ARG A 609 26.93 -12.52 -6.45
N PRO A 610 28.02 -12.61 -5.67
CA PRO A 610 27.94 -12.44 -4.22
C PRO A 610 27.37 -11.06 -3.89
N PRO A 611 26.47 -10.95 -2.90
CA PRO A 611 26.01 -9.65 -2.43
C PRO A 611 27.19 -8.84 -1.88
N ALA A 612 27.28 -7.56 -2.27
CA ALA A 612 28.23 -6.63 -1.70
C ALA A 612 27.65 -6.04 -0.40
N LEU A 613 28.41 -6.09 0.69
CA LEU A 613 28.06 -5.51 1.98
C LEU A 613 29.21 -4.62 2.43
N ASP A 614 28.93 -3.36 2.78
CA ASP A 614 29.93 -2.52 3.43
C ASP A 614 30.12 -2.95 4.89
N ILE A 615 31.06 -3.87 5.09
CA ILE A 615 31.46 -4.36 6.41
C ILE A 615 32.19 -3.30 7.25
N THR A 616 32.54 -2.15 6.66
CA THR A 616 33.13 -0.99 7.33
C THR A 616 32.11 0.07 7.71
N ASN A 617 30.82 -0.25 7.70
CA ASN A 617 29.79 0.65 8.19
C ASN A 617 29.90 0.82 9.74
N GLU A 618 29.92 2.07 10.22
CA GLU A 618 30.08 2.41 11.64
C GLU A 618 29.04 1.74 12.54
N GLU A 619 27.76 1.77 12.14
CA GLU A 619 26.66 1.24 12.95
C GLU A 619 26.72 -0.29 13.03
N LEU A 620 27.11 -0.95 11.94
CA LEU A 620 27.34 -2.39 11.88
C LEU A 620 28.49 -2.79 12.81
N VAL A 621 29.65 -2.13 12.70
CA VAL A 621 30.81 -2.38 13.56
C VAL A 621 30.46 -2.17 15.03
N ARG A 622 29.83 -1.04 15.38
CA ARG A 622 29.42 -0.73 16.77
C ARG A 622 28.55 -1.84 17.37
N SER A 623 27.55 -2.32 16.64
CA SER A 623 26.66 -3.39 17.14
C SER A 623 27.39 -4.70 17.43
N HIS A 624 28.38 -5.08 16.60
CA HIS A 624 29.20 -6.26 16.84
C HIS A 624 30.10 -6.08 18.06
N LEU A 625 30.66 -4.88 18.26
CA LEU A 625 31.44 -4.57 19.46
C LEU A 625 30.58 -4.61 20.73
N HIS A 626 29.33 -4.11 20.69
CA HIS A 626 28.38 -4.28 21.80
C HIS A 626 28.05 -5.75 22.10
N ALA A 627 27.97 -6.61 21.07
CA ALA A 627 27.77 -8.04 21.28
C ALA A 627 28.96 -8.68 22.00
N VAL A 628 30.19 -8.28 21.64
CA VAL A 628 31.42 -8.69 22.35
C VAL A 628 31.43 -8.19 23.79
N TRP A 629 31.07 -6.92 24.01
CA TRP A 629 30.91 -6.35 25.37
C TRP A 629 29.94 -7.19 26.20
N LEU A 630 28.74 -7.47 25.67
CA LEU A 630 27.71 -8.22 26.36
C LEU A 630 28.19 -9.64 26.68
N ALA A 631 28.95 -10.28 25.77
CA ALA A 631 29.55 -11.59 26.05
C ALA A 631 30.54 -11.56 27.22
N GLN A 632 31.33 -10.49 27.37
CA GLN A 632 32.27 -10.34 28.50
C GLN A 632 31.57 -10.14 29.85
N THR A 633 30.34 -9.62 29.85
CA THR A 633 29.55 -9.52 31.10
C THR A 633 29.25 -10.90 31.70
N LYS A 634 29.23 -11.96 30.86
CA LYS A 634 28.79 -13.32 31.22
C LYS A 634 27.37 -13.38 31.82
N LEU A 635 26.56 -12.35 31.55
CA LEU A 635 25.17 -12.29 31.97
C LEU A 635 24.32 -13.22 31.11
N ALA A 636 23.64 -14.16 31.76
CA ALA A 636 22.55 -14.88 31.14
C ALA A 636 21.28 -13.99 31.18
N LEU A 637 21.07 -13.16 30.15
CA LEU A 637 19.86 -12.35 30.09
C LEU A 637 18.62 -13.25 29.95
N SER A 638 17.59 -12.93 30.73
CA SER A 638 16.29 -13.57 30.60
C SER A 638 15.70 -13.33 29.21
N PRO A 639 15.00 -14.33 28.62
CA PRO A 639 14.23 -14.14 27.38
C PRO A 639 13.13 -13.07 27.52
N ASP A 640 12.62 -12.88 28.73
CA ASP A 640 11.54 -11.95 29.06
C ASP A 640 12.08 -10.59 29.53
N ILE A 641 11.78 -9.50 28.81
CA ILE A 641 12.15 -8.13 29.18
C ILE A 641 11.68 -7.73 30.60
N PRO A 642 10.48 -8.11 31.08
CA PRO A 642 10.07 -7.88 32.48
C PRO A 642 11.00 -8.49 33.53
N GLN A 643 11.84 -9.46 33.16
CA GLN A 643 12.83 -10.04 34.06
C GLN A 643 14.20 -9.36 33.96
N VAL A 644 14.38 -8.48 32.98
CA VAL A 644 15.55 -7.60 32.83
C VAL A 644 15.30 -6.24 33.51
N LEU A 645 14.05 -5.77 33.47
CA LEU A 645 13.61 -4.51 34.08
C LEU A 645 12.94 -4.72 35.44
N ASP A 646 13.04 -3.74 36.33
CA ASP A 646 12.33 -3.71 37.61
C ASP A 646 10.98 -2.97 37.47
N LEU A 647 9.92 -3.72 37.18
CA LEU A 647 8.57 -3.16 36.98
C LEU A 647 7.92 -2.59 38.25
N SER A 648 8.53 -2.81 39.42
CA SER A 648 8.04 -2.30 40.71
C SER A 648 8.47 -0.85 40.97
N LYS A 649 9.52 -0.39 40.28
CA LYS A 649 10.08 0.96 40.42
C LYS A 649 9.59 1.90 39.33
N VAL A 650 9.65 3.20 39.64
CA VAL A 650 9.35 4.27 38.66
C VAL A 650 10.33 4.19 37.49
N ASN A 651 9.83 4.39 36.26
CA ASN A 651 10.59 4.33 35.00
C ASN A 651 11.17 2.96 34.61
N PHE A 652 10.87 1.89 35.36
CA PHE A 652 11.31 0.52 35.06
C PHE A 652 12.82 0.42 34.75
N PRO A 653 13.69 0.78 35.69
CA PRO A 653 15.14 0.69 35.51
C PRO A 653 15.58 -0.77 35.31
N LEU A 654 16.80 -0.99 34.84
CA LEU A 654 17.41 -2.32 34.88
C LEU A 654 17.43 -2.86 36.32
N LYS A 655 17.24 -4.18 36.48
CA LYS A 655 17.35 -4.81 37.80
C LYS A 655 18.75 -4.63 38.38
N GLN A 656 18.82 -4.51 39.71
CA GLN A 656 20.09 -4.27 40.41
C GLN A 656 21.15 -5.33 40.11
N GLU A 657 20.74 -6.60 40.03
CA GLU A 657 21.63 -7.72 39.69
C GLU A 657 22.32 -7.59 38.32
N ILE A 658 21.70 -6.87 37.37
CA ILE A 658 22.26 -6.58 36.06
C ILE A 658 23.19 -5.37 36.14
N LEU A 659 22.73 -4.30 36.82
CA LEU A 659 23.52 -3.07 37.03
C LEU A 659 24.87 -3.37 37.70
N ASP A 660 24.85 -4.19 38.76
CA ASP A 660 26.05 -4.58 39.52
C ASP A 660 27.09 -5.33 38.67
N VAL A 661 26.69 -5.91 37.54
CA VAL A 661 27.58 -6.62 36.62
C VAL A 661 28.07 -5.70 35.50
N ILE A 662 27.19 -4.92 34.88
CA ILE A 662 27.55 -4.05 33.75
C ILE A 662 28.33 -2.79 34.17
N GLN A 663 28.25 -2.39 35.45
CA GLN A 663 28.97 -1.24 36.00
C GLN A 663 30.32 -1.62 36.65
N ARG A 664 30.78 -2.87 36.51
CA ARG A 664 32.10 -3.29 37.04
C ARG A 664 33.22 -2.56 36.30
N GLU A 665 34.11 -1.89 37.03
CA GLU A 665 35.23 -1.13 36.46
C GLU A 665 36.12 -1.98 35.53
N ARG A 666 36.40 -3.24 35.91
CA ARG A 666 37.22 -4.16 35.10
C ARG A 666 36.58 -4.58 33.77
N LEU A 667 35.26 -4.44 33.62
CA LEU A 667 34.57 -4.89 32.41
C LEU A 667 35.03 -4.12 31.16
N VAL A 668 35.35 -2.83 31.32
CA VAL A 668 35.86 -2.00 30.22
C VAL A 668 37.22 -2.54 29.76
N GLU A 669 38.12 -2.86 30.69
CA GLU A 669 39.43 -3.44 30.39
C GLU A 669 39.31 -4.85 29.77
N ASP A 670 38.46 -5.70 30.36
CA ASP A 670 38.21 -7.07 29.90
C ASP A 670 37.62 -7.13 28.48
N ALA A 671 36.81 -6.14 28.09
CA ALA A 671 36.17 -6.07 26.77
C ALA A 671 37.07 -5.52 25.66
N GLN A 672 38.08 -4.69 25.97
CA GLN A 672 38.90 -4.03 24.96
C GLN A 672 39.67 -5.01 24.07
N VAL A 673 40.33 -6.03 24.66
CA VAL A 673 41.15 -6.98 23.90
C VAL A 673 40.31 -7.80 22.91
N PRO A 674 39.20 -8.46 23.31
CA PRO A 674 38.34 -9.19 22.38
C PRO A 674 37.69 -8.28 21.32
N MET A 675 37.27 -7.07 21.69
CA MET A 675 36.73 -6.10 20.73
C MET A 675 37.74 -5.71 19.67
N ARG A 676 38.99 -5.47 20.08
CA ARG A 676 40.08 -5.10 19.16
C ARG A 676 40.35 -6.22 18.16
N GLN A 677 40.35 -7.48 18.60
CA GLN A 677 40.53 -8.65 17.72
C GLN A 677 39.46 -8.74 16.63
N VAL A 678 38.18 -8.52 16.99
CA VAL A 678 37.09 -8.49 16.00
C VAL A 678 37.25 -7.32 15.03
N LEU A 679 37.64 -6.15 15.54
CA LEU A 679 37.87 -4.98 14.70
C LEU A 679 39.02 -5.18 13.71
N ASP A 680 40.12 -5.79 14.14
CA ASP A 680 41.26 -6.11 13.27
C ASP A 680 40.85 -7.08 12.16
N GLN A 681 40.06 -8.12 12.45
CA GLN A 681 39.55 -9.03 11.41
C GLN A 681 38.68 -8.32 10.36
N ILE A 682 37.86 -7.35 10.78
CA ILE A 682 37.06 -6.55 9.85
C ILE A 682 37.99 -5.71 8.97
N LEU A 683 38.98 -5.03 9.56
CA LEU A 683 39.91 -4.18 8.82
C LEU A 683 40.80 -4.99 7.86
N ASP A 684 41.23 -6.18 8.25
CA ASP A 684 42.05 -7.08 7.44
C ASP A 684 41.28 -7.65 6.23
N SER A 685 39.95 -7.68 6.30
CA SER A 685 39.09 -8.19 5.22
C SER A 685 38.76 -7.18 4.12
N VAL A 686 39.25 -5.94 4.25
CA VAL A 686 38.92 -4.83 3.34
C VAL A 686 40.20 -4.27 2.75
N ASP A 687 40.30 -4.30 1.42
CA ASP A 687 41.40 -3.65 0.70
C ASP A 687 41.11 -2.13 0.59
N GLY A 688 41.78 -1.30 1.40
CA GLY A 688 41.60 0.17 1.30
C GLY A 688 42.07 1.00 2.49
N PRO A 689 41.95 2.33 2.41
CA PRO A 689 42.21 3.22 3.53
C PRO A 689 41.16 3.01 4.63
N ARG A 690 41.59 3.14 5.89
CA ARG A 690 40.69 3.02 7.04
C ARG A 690 39.56 4.05 6.97
N PRO A 691 38.34 3.70 7.41
CA PRO A 691 37.23 4.64 7.40
C PRO A 691 37.51 5.88 8.26
N LEU A 692 37.21 7.07 7.72
CA LEU A 692 37.46 8.36 8.37
C LEU A 692 36.78 8.48 9.75
N TRP A 693 35.58 7.90 9.89
CA TRP A 693 34.79 7.93 11.12
C TRP A 693 35.46 7.18 12.29
N MET A 694 36.38 6.24 12.03
CA MET A 694 36.97 5.39 13.08
C MET A 694 38.08 6.12 13.85
N GLY A 695 38.90 6.93 13.17
CA GLY A 695 40.06 7.56 13.77
C GLY A 695 41.08 6.53 14.29
N ASN A 696 41.48 6.63 15.57
CA ASN A 696 42.34 5.64 16.22
C ASN A 696 41.50 4.43 16.70
N PRO A 697 41.80 3.19 16.25
CA PRO A 697 41.02 2.00 16.61
C PRO A 697 40.95 1.68 18.11
N ASP A 698 42.04 1.88 18.86
CA ASP A 698 42.08 1.58 20.30
C ASP A 698 41.20 2.56 21.08
N ASN A 699 41.24 3.84 20.71
CA ASN A 699 40.35 4.86 21.27
C ASN A 699 38.88 4.56 20.94
N PHE A 700 38.59 4.13 19.71
CA PHE A 700 37.23 3.79 19.29
C PHE A 700 36.65 2.63 20.11
N VAL A 701 37.42 1.55 20.27
CA VAL A 701 37.04 0.40 21.09
C VAL A 701 36.81 0.82 22.55
N ARG A 702 37.72 1.61 23.13
CA ARG A 702 37.58 2.10 24.50
C ARG A 702 36.31 2.93 24.69
N THR A 703 36.05 3.90 23.81
CA THR A 703 34.84 4.73 23.88
C THR A 703 33.56 3.91 23.78
N ILE A 704 33.54 2.86 22.94
CA ILE A 704 32.38 1.96 22.86
C ILE A 704 32.22 1.16 24.15
N ALA A 705 33.30 0.60 24.72
CA ALA A 705 33.23 -0.16 25.96
C ALA A 705 32.76 0.69 27.15
N GLU A 706 33.22 1.95 27.25
CA GLU A 706 32.82 2.90 28.29
C GLU A 706 31.34 3.30 28.17
N GLY A 707 30.84 3.54 26.95
CA GLY A 707 29.45 3.94 26.71
C GLY A 707 28.44 2.78 26.65
N ALA A 708 28.90 1.53 26.56
CA ALA A 708 28.03 0.36 26.40
C ALA A 708 26.98 0.17 27.51
N PRO A 709 27.27 0.40 28.81
CA PRO A 709 26.26 0.27 29.88
C PRO A 709 25.07 1.22 29.70
N GLU A 710 25.33 2.48 29.33
CA GLU A 710 24.27 3.48 29.09
C GLU A 710 23.47 3.13 27.84
N MET A 711 24.14 2.77 26.75
CA MET A 711 23.49 2.35 25.50
C MET A 711 22.64 1.10 25.68
N PHE A 712 23.08 0.14 26.50
CA PHE A 712 22.31 -1.05 26.85
C PHE A 712 21.02 -0.68 27.61
N ASN A 713 21.09 0.24 28.57
CA ASN A 713 19.90 0.71 29.28
C ASN A 713 18.92 1.46 28.36
N HIS A 714 19.44 2.32 27.47
CA HIS A 714 18.65 3.09 26.53
C HIS A 714 17.94 2.22 25.48
N ALA A 715 18.50 1.06 25.13
CA ALA A 715 17.84 0.13 24.20
C ALA A 715 16.43 -0.29 24.67
N PHE A 716 16.14 -0.25 25.98
CA PHE A 716 14.81 -0.59 26.53
C PHE A 716 13.81 0.57 26.59
N ASP A 717 14.20 1.80 26.23
CA ASP A 717 13.33 2.99 26.35
C ASP A 717 12.04 2.86 25.54
N ARG A 718 12.12 2.28 24.35
CA ARG A 718 10.94 2.07 23.50
C ARG A 718 9.96 1.06 24.11
N TRP A 719 10.45 -0.04 24.66
CA TRP A 719 9.60 -0.99 25.38
C TRP A 719 8.92 -0.30 26.57
N ARG A 720 9.66 0.52 27.34
CA ARG A 720 9.10 1.31 28.46
C ARG A 720 7.97 2.22 27.98
N GLN A 721 8.14 2.88 26.83
CA GLN A 721 7.11 3.72 26.22
C GLN A 721 5.85 2.93 25.84
N LEU A 722 6.01 1.78 25.17
CA LEU A 722 4.90 0.90 24.78
C LEU A 722 4.13 0.40 26.01
N TYR A 723 4.85 -0.05 27.04
CA TYR A 723 4.26 -0.59 28.26
C TYR A 723 3.54 0.50 29.08
N ASN A 724 4.14 1.67 29.25
CA ASN A 724 3.49 2.81 29.88
C ASN A 724 2.23 3.24 29.13
N ALA A 725 2.28 3.34 27.80
CA ALA A 725 1.11 3.69 27.00
C ALA A 725 -0.04 2.69 27.16
N ALA A 726 0.26 1.38 27.24
CA ALA A 726 -0.75 0.35 27.48
C ALA A 726 -1.36 0.43 28.90
N ARG A 727 -0.53 0.70 29.94
CA ARG A 727 -1.03 0.93 31.31
C ARG A 727 -1.92 2.16 31.42
N THR A 728 -1.53 3.29 30.82
CA THR A 728 -2.35 4.50 30.80
C THR A 728 -3.69 4.25 30.11
N GLN A 729 -3.68 3.56 28.95
CA GLN A 729 -4.91 3.18 28.26
C GLN A 729 -5.83 2.29 29.12
N LEU A 730 -5.27 1.35 29.88
CA LEU A 730 -6.04 0.50 30.79
C LEU A 730 -6.66 1.32 31.94
N GLN A 731 -5.89 2.25 32.52
CA GLN A 731 -6.36 3.14 33.58
C GLN A 731 -7.50 4.04 33.11
N GLU A 732 -7.36 4.68 31.95
CA GLU A 732 -8.40 5.51 31.32
C GLU A 732 -9.68 4.69 31.05
N ALA A 733 -9.54 3.47 30.52
CA ALA A 733 -10.68 2.62 30.23
C ALA A 733 -11.38 2.11 31.50
N ASN A 734 -10.64 1.82 32.57
CA ASN A 734 -11.20 1.47 33.87
C ASN A 734 -11.99 2.64 34.48
N ALA A 735 -11.41 3.84 34.51
CA ALA A 735 -12.08 5.03 35.00
C ALA A 735 -13.38 5.32 34.23
N ARG A 736 -13.37 5.16 32.90
CA ARG A 736 -14.57 5.31 32.07
C ARG A 736 -15.62 4.22 32.34
N SER A 737 -15.21 2.99 32.63
CA SER A 737 -16.13 1.89 32.95
C SER A 737 -16.84 2.07 34.30
N GLU A 738 -16.25 2.81 35.23
CA GLU A 738 -16.79 3.10 36.56
C GLU A 738 -17.78 4.29 36.55
N THR A 739 -17.87 5.02 35.43
CA THR A 739 -18.77 6.18 35.30
C THR A 739 -20.24 5.71 35.24
N PRO A 740 -21.13 6.19 36.15
CA PRO A 740 -22.54 5.83 36.15
C PRO A 740 -23.28 6.33 34.89
N GLY A 741 -24.25 5.55 34.38
CA GLY A 741 -25.14 6.00 33.30
C GLY A 741 -24.59 5.89 31.86
N LEU A 742 -23.48 5.17 31.63
CA LEU A 742 -22.97 4.95 30.27
C LEU A 742 -24.00 4.26 29.35
N ALA A 743 -24.15 4.78 28.13
CA ALA A 743 -24.92 4.14 27.08
C ALA A 743 -24.37 2.73 26.75
N SER A 744 -25.24 1.82 26.29
CA SER A 744 -24.88 0.43 25.98
C SER A 744 -23.74 0.32 24.95
N LYS A 745 -23.73 1.21 23.95
CA LYS A 745 -22.68 1.33 22.94
C LYS A 745 -21.33 1.72 23.56
N ASP A 746 -21.31 2.74 24.42
CA ASP A 746 -20.10 3.21 25.10
C ASP A 746 -19.55 2.20 26.10
N ARG A 747 -20.43 1.41 26.71
CA ARG A 747 -20.02 0.32 27.59
C ARG A 747 -19.33 -0.81 26.83
N ARG A 748 -19.80 -1.14 25.61
CA ARG A 748 -19.15 -2.12 24.73
C ARG A 748 -17.79 -1.63 24.25
N THR A 749 -17.67 -0.37 23.83
CA THR A 749 -16.39 0.21 23.38
C THR A 749 -15.38 0.29 24.52
N THR A 750 -15.80 0.69 25.72
CA THR A 750 -14.93 0.74 26.90
C THR A 750 -14.42 -0.65 27.29
N LYS A 751 -15.29 -1.67 27.31
CA LYS A 751 -14.87 -3.06 27.53
C LYS A 751 -13.90 -3.57 26.47
N ALA A 752 -14.12 -3.21 25.21
CA ALA A 752 -13.20 -3.57 24.12
C ALA A 752 -11.83 -2.92 24.32
N ALA A 753 -11.79 -1.64 24.71
CA ALA A 753 -10.55 -0.92 25.01
C ALA A 753 -9.79 -1.51 26.21
N GLN A 754 -10.49 -1.91 27.28
CA GLN A 754 -9.90 -2.62 28.42
C GLN A 754 -9.29 -3.96 27.99
N ALA A 755 -10.04 -4.79 27.26
CA ALA A 755 -9.55 -6.08 26.77
C ALA A 755 -8.32 -5.91 25.88
N GLN A 756 -8.33 -4.89 25.01
CA GLN A 756 -7.22 -4.58 24.14
C GLN A 756 -5.97 -4.13 24.91
N ALA A 757 -6.10 -3.25 25.91
CA ALA A 757 -4.99 -2.79 26.73
C ALA A 757 -4.36 -3.96 27.51
N ASN A 758 -5.19 -4.83 28.09
CA ASN A 758 -4.74 -6.06 28.74
C ASN A 758 -3.98 -6.97 27.76
N ASN A 759 -4.47 -7.14 26.52
CA ASN A 759 -3.77 -7.94 25.52
C ASN A 759 -2.40 -7.34 25.13
N GLN A 760 -2.27 -6.01 25.10
CA GLN A 760 -0.99 -5.34 24.85
C GLN A 760 0.01 -5.59 25.99
N ILE A 761 -0.44 -5.40 27.23
CA ILE A 761 0.36 -5.67 28.43
C ILE A 761 0.79 -7.13 28.44
N ASP A 762 -0.16 -8.06 28.26
CA ASP A 762 0.12 -9.50 28.19
C ASP A 762 1.17 -9.84 27.14
N LEU A 763 1.16 -9.19 25.96
CA LEU A 763 2.12 -9.44 24.89
C LEU A 763 3.52 -8.87 25.20
N LEU A 764 3.58 -7.75 25.91
CA LEU A 764 4.84 -7.15 26.37
C LEU A 764 5.44 -7.90 27.57
N GLU A 765 4.58 -8.51 28.41
CA GLU A 765 4.97 -9.25 29.60
C GLU A 765 5.31 -10.72 29.33
N LYS A 766 4.54 -11.38 28.47
CA LYS A 766 4.72 -12.80 28.12
C LYS A 766 5.66 -12.89 26.92
N GLY A 767 6.95 -12.68 27.13
CA GLY A 767 8.01 -13.00 26.17
C GLY A 767 8.26 -14.51 26.05
N LYS A 768 7.20 -15.35 26.08
CA LYS A 768 7.34 -16.80 25.94
C LYS A 768 8.23 -17.09 24.74
N ALA A 769 9.30 -17.84 24.99
CA ALA A 769 10.39 -18.22 24.10
C ALA A 769 9.95 -19.07 22.90
N SER A 770 8.95 -18.63 22.15
CA SER A 770 8.89 -18.90 20.72
C SER A 770 9.70 -17.79 20.06
N ASN A 771 10.76 -18.14 19.32
CA ASN A 771 11.69 -17.26 18.58
C ASN A 771 11.04 -16.24 17.59
N GLY A 772 9.73 -15.95 17.70
CA GLY A 772 8.93 -15.09 16.85
C GLY A 772 8.30 -13.86 17.50
N SER A 773 8.36 -13.67 18.82
CA SER A 773 7.98 -12.37 19.40
C SER A 773 9.17 -11.42 19.31
N ASP A 774 8.96 -10.22 18.76
CA ASP A 774 10.01 -9.19 18.67
C ASP A 774 10.44 -8.67 20.05
N PHE A 775 9.74 -9.06 21.12
CA PHE A 775 10.05 -8.72 22.52
C PHE A 775 10.86 -9.79 23.26
N TYR A 776 11.34 -10.82 22.56
CA TYR A 776 12.42 -11.66 23.07
C TYR A 776 13.69 -10.82 23.25
N SER A 777 14.26 -10.74 24.46
CA SER A 777 15.29 -9.76 24.85
C SER A 777 16.41 -9.56 23.82
N TYR A 778 17.04 -10.62 23.31
CA TYR A 778 18.15 -10.48 22.35
C TYR A 778 17.69 -9.99 20.97
N ARG A 779 16.52 -10.43 20.51
CA ARG A 779 15.92 -9.99 19.23
C ARG A 779 15.42 -8.55 19.33
N TYR A 780 14.90 -8.16 20.49
CA TYR A 780 14.53 -6.79 20.80
C TYR A 780 15.77 -5.89 20.77
N LEU A 781 16.84 -6.25 21.48
CA LEU A 781 18.11 -5.50 21.47
C LEU A 781 18.71 -5.38 20.06
N ALA A 782 18.55 -6.40 19.23
CA ALA A 782 18.95 -6.33 17.82
C ALA A 782 18.08 -5.36 17.01
N THR A 783 16.76 -5.41 17.21
CA THR A 783 15.80 -4.49 16.57
C THR A 783 16.04 -3.04 16.97
N GLU A 784 16.44 -2.79 18.22
CA GLU A 784 16.77 -1.45 18.72
C GLU A 784 18.22 -1.02 18.39
N GLY A 785 18.97 -1.85 17.66
CA GLY A 785 20.29 -1.50 17.15
C GLY A 785 21.45 -1.64 18.14
N PHE A 786 21.20 -2.21 19.32
CA PHE A 786 22.25 -2.50 20.29
C PHE A 786 23.06 -3.74 19.89
N LEU A 787 22.38 -4.81 19.44
CA LEU A 787 22.99 -6.04 18.93
C LEU A 787 22.87 -6.13 17.39
N PRO A 788 23.71 -6.94 16.72
CA PRO A 788 23.50 -7.23 15.31
C PRO A 788 22.22 -8.07 15.14
N GLY A 789 21.37 -7.65 14.20
CA GLY A 789 20.12 -8.33 13.88
C GLY A 789 20.19 -9.19 12.63
N TYR A 790 19.35 -10.21 12.56
CA TYR A 790 19.16 -11.02 11.35
C TYR A 790 18.45 -10.25 10.23
N ASN A 791 17.59 -9.29 10.60
CA ASN A 791 16.99 -8.32 9.70
C ASN A 791 17.74 -7.00 9.87
N PHE A 792 18.30 -6.48 8.78
CA PHE A 792 19.04 -5.22 8.76
C PHE A 792 18.28 -3.92 9.14
N PRO A 793 16.93 -3.80 9.18
CA PRO A 793 16.31 -2.55 9.60
C PRO A 793 16.35 -2.39 11.13
N ARG A 794 17.15 -1.45 11.65
CA ARG A 794 17.02 -0.97 13.03
C ARG A 794 15.83 -0.03 13.21
N LEU A 795 15.25 -0.07 14.40
CA LEU A 795 14.24 0.85 14.91
C LEU A 795 12.99 1.00 13.99
N PRO A 796 12.29 -0.10 13.64
CA PRO A 796 11.11 -0.07 12.77
C PRO A 796 9.96 0.75 13.39
N LEU A 797 8.93 1.12 12.65
CA LEU A 797 7.66 1.63 13.20
C LEU A 797 6.76 0.43 13.54
N TYR A 798 6.11 0.43 14.72
CA TYR A 798 5.17 -0.63 15.10
C TYR A 798 3.71 -0.22 14.88
N ALA A 799 2.91 -1.14 14.35
CA ALA A 799 1.45 -1.03 14.31
C ALA A 799 0.83 -2.16 15.14
N PHE A 800 0.00 -1.82 16.12
CA PHE A 800 -0.79 -2.80 16.86
C PHE A 800 -2.05 -3.19 16.08
N ILE A 801 -2.22 -4.49 15.82
CA ILE A 801 -3.40 -5.06 15.17
C ILE A 801 -4.22 -5.87 16.19
N PRO A 802 -5.50 -5.54 16.40
CA PRO A 802 -6.35 -6.26 17.34
C PRO A 802 -6.77 -7.63 16.78
N GLY A 803 -6.59 -8.67 17.58
CA GLY A 803 -7.02 -10.05 17.26
C GLY A 803 -8.52 -10.28 17.34
N GLU A 804 -8.97 -11.47 16.91
CA GLU A 804 -10.36 -11.94 17.04
C GLU A 804 -10.64 -12.60 18.39
N LYS A 805 -9.77 -13.49 18.88
CA LYS A 805 -10.02 -14.34 20.05
C LYS A 805 -8.94 -14.22 21.13
N LYS A 806 -8.58 -12.97 21.47
CA LYS A 806 -7.68 -12.51 22.57
C LYS A 806 -6.21 -12.25 22.23
N THR A 807 -5.68 -12.66 21.08
CA THR A 807 -4.26 -12.37 20.75
C THR A 807 -4.15 -11.31 19.66
N GLY A 808 -3.80 -10.08 20.04
CA GLY A 808 -3.36 -9.06 19.08
C GLY A 808 -1.91 -9.32 18.61
N SER A 809 -1.51 -8.67 17.52
CA SER A 809 -0.15 -8.76 16.97
C SER A 809 0.45 -7.37 16.78
N PHE A 810 1.76 -7.24 16.97
CA PHE A 810 2.51 -6.06 16.55
C PHE A 810 3.14 -6.34 15.20
N LEU A 811 2.88 -5.44 14.24
CA LEU A 811 3.48 -5.46 12.92
C LEU A 811 4.58 -4.41 12.84
N GLN A 812 5.74 -4.79 12.32
CA GLN A 812 6.87 -3.89 12.13
C GLN A 812 7.13 -3.56 10.66
N ARG A 813 7.51 -2.31 10.40
CA ARG A 813 7.94 -1.82 9.09
C ARG A 813 9.11 -0.84 9.19
N ALA A 814 10.02 -0.87 8.22
CA ALA A 814 11.06 0.16 8.08
C ALA A 814 10.42 1.55 7.99
N ARG A 815 11.04 2.55 8.63
CA ARG A 815 10.44 3.87 8.91
C ARG A 815 9.97 4.59 7.64
N PHE A 816 10.80 4.60 6.61
CA PHE A 816 10.52 5.30 5.35
C PHE A 816 9.34 4.70 4.56
N LEU A 817 9.08 3.40 4.72
CA LEU A 817 7.90 2.75 4.18
C LEU A 817 6.69 2.94 5.11
N ALA A 818 6.92 2.85 6.43
CA ALA A 818 5.88 2.96 7.44
C ALA A 818 5.21 4.34 7.47
N ILE A 819 5.91 5.45 7.18
CA ILE A 819 5.28 6.78 7.16
C ILE A 819 4.14 6.88 6.12
N SER A 820 4.16 6.04 5.08
CA SER A 820 3.08 5.92 4.10
C SER A 820 2.15 4.72 4.36
N GLU A 821 2.66 3.55 4.74
CA GLU A 821 1.81 2.36 5.01
C GLU A 821 1.04 2.46 6.34
N PHE A 822 1.67 3.02 7.36
CA PHE A 822 1.11 3.25 8.70
C PHE A 822 0.71 4.71 8.92
N GLY A 823 0.59 5.46 7.82
CA GLY A 823 0.17 6.86 7.83
C GLY A 823 -1.25 7.06 8.36
N PRO A 824 -1.64 8.30 8.68
CA PRO A 824 -2.95 8.60 9.25
C PRO A 824 -4.10 8.07 8.39
N ARG A 825 -4.94 7.17 8.94
CA ARG A 825 -6.12 6.55 8.29
C ARG A 825 -5.81 5.57 7.15
N SER A 826 -4.56 5.15 6.99
CA SER A 826 -4.16 4.14 5.99
C SER A 826 -4.67 2.73 6.34
N LEU A 827 -4.78 1.86 5.33
CA LEU A 827 -5.21 0.46 5.49
C LEU A 827 -3.99 -0.48 5.53
N ILE A 828 -4.01 -1.42 6.48
CA ILE A 828 -3.02 -2.47 6.69
C ILE A 828 -3.70 -3.82 6.47
N TYR A 829 -3.11 -4.68 5.63
CA TYR A 829 -3.63 -6.02 5.36
C TYR A 829 -2.91 -7.07 6.20
N HIS A 830 -3.68 -7.90 6.91
CA HIS A 830 -3.18 -8.97 7.79
C HIS A 830 -4.25 -10.06 7.98
N GLU A 831 -3.88 -11.33 7.89
CA GLU A 831 -4.72 -12.50 8.18
C GLU A 831 -6.08 -12.47 7.47
N GLY A 832 -6.07 -12.14 6.16
CA GLY A 832 -7.27 -12.09 5.32
C GLY A 832 -8.17 -10.87 5.52
N ARG A 833 -7.69 -9.84 6.21
CA ARG A 833 -8.45 -8.61 6.54
C ARG A 833 -7.67 -7.33 6.31
N ALA A 834 -8.42 -6.23 6.22
CA ALA A 834 -7.89 -4.87 6.23
C ALA A 834 -8.23 -4.14 7.55
N TYR A 835 -7.24 -3.47 8.11
CA TYR A 835 -7.29 -2.70 9.35
C TYR A 835 -6.92 -1.25 9.08
N ARG A 836 -7.69 -0.29 9.61
CA ARG A 836 -7.43 1.15 9.42
C ARG A 836 -6.62 1.71 10.59
N VAL A 837 -5.57 2.47 10.30
CA VAL A 837 -4.80 3.21 11.33
C VAL A 837 -5.64 4.34 11.91
N THR A 838 -6.04 4.23 13.18
CA THR A 838 -6.96 5.17 13.83
C THR A 838 -6.27 6.08 14.84
N LYS A 839 -5.13 5.65 15.39
CA LYS A 839 -4.48 6.33 16.51
C LYS A 839 -2.95 6.27 16.40
N ALA A 840 -2.28 7.37 16.75
CA ALA A 840 -0.85 7.39 17.04
C ALA A 840 -0.63 7.27 18.56
N LYS A 841 0.37 6.49 18.98
CA LYS A 841 0.73 6.38 20.40
C LYS A 841 1.70 7.51 20.73
N LEU A 842 1.22 8.47 21.52
CA LEU A 842 1.98 9.65 21.94
C LEU A 842 2.63 9.38 23.31
N PRO A 843 3.98 9.41 23.43
CA PRO A 843 4.64 9.31 24.73
C PRO A 843 4.22 10.43 25.69
N PRO A 844 4.22 10.20 27.02
CA PRO A 844 3.89 11.23 27.99
C PRO A 844 4.76 12.49 27.86
N GLU A 845 6.04 12.33 27.55
CA GLU A 845 7.04 13.41 27.37
C GLU A 845 6.70 14.37 26.23
N VAL A 846 5.91 13.90 25.26
CA VAL A 846 5.50 14.70 24.10
C VAL A 846 4.27 15.57 24.45
N ARG A 847 3.61 15.34 25.58
CA ARG A 847 2.44 16.12 26.00
C ARG A 847 2.90 17.31 26.83
N THR A 848 2.33 18.48 26.58
CA THR A 848 2.52 19.62 27.50
C THR A 848 1.87 19.34 28.85
N SER A 849 2.30 20.05 29.91
CA SER A 849 1.80 19.87 31.29
C SER A 849 0.27 19.91 31.40
N ASP A 850 -0.37 20.69 30.53
CA ASP A 850 -1.81 20.94 30.55
C ASP A 850 -2.58 19.96 29.64
N GLY A 851 -1.87 19.07 28.91
CA GLY A 851 -2.44 18.07 28.00
C GLY A 851 -3.16 18.64 26.77
N SER A 852 -3.05 19.94 26.53
CA SER A 852 -3.73 20.69 25.46
C SER A 852 -2.91 20.79 24.16
N GLU A 853 -1.59 20.61 24.25
CA GLU A 853 -0.66 20.71 23.12
C GLU A 853 0.37 19.57 23.12
N LEU A 854 1.18 19.51 22.05
CA LEU A 854 2.24 18.52 21.85
C LEU A 854 3.58 19.23 21.65
N ALA A 855 4.65 18.67 22.23
CA ALA A 855 6.02 19.11 22.06
C ALA A 855 6.51 18.80 20.63
N THR A 856 6.41 19.79 19.75
CA THR A 856 6.80 19.70 18.35
C THR A 856 8.07 20.49 18.04
N ARG A 857 8.73 20.19 16.92
CA ARG A 857 9.91 20.93 16.43
C ARG A 857 9.65 21.54 15.06
N ASP A 858 10.38 22.60 14.76
CA ASP A 858 10.37 23.24 13.44
C ASP A 858 11.61 22.81 12.65
N ILE A 859 11.49 22.72 11.31
CA ILE A 859 12.58 22.28 10.42
C ILE A 859 12.70 23.23 9.24
N PHE A 860 13.90 23.72 8.98
CA PHE A 860 14.24 24.57 7.83
C PHE A 860 14.83 23.72 6.71
N ILE A 861 14.46 24.00 5.46
CA ILE A 861 14.87 23.23 4.28
C ILE A 861 15.51 24.18 3.27
N CYS A 862 16.71 23.85 2.80
CA CYS A 862 17.41 24.66 1.79
C CYS A 862 16.76 24.53 0.41
N SER A 863 16.32 25.63 -0.19
CA SER A 863 15.72 25.71 -1.53
C SER A 863 16.70 25.51 -2.70
N HIS A 864 18.00 25.30 -2.42
CA HIS A 864 18.99 25.02 -3.47
C HIS A 864 19.38 23.53 -3.55
N CYS A 865 19.57 22.87 -2.41
CA CYS A 865 20.05 21.49 -2.38
C CYS A 865 19.17 20.51 -1.60
N GLY A 866 18.13 20.96 -0.88
CA GLY A 866 17.23 20.09 -0.11
C GLY A 866 17.74 19.63 1.25
N ALA A 867 18.88 20.16 1.71
CA ALA A 867 19.41 19.87 3.04
C ALA A 867 18.50 20.46 4.14
N CYS A 868 18.29 19.73 5.24
CA CYS A 868 17.49 20.15 6.37
C CYS A 868 18.32 20.60 7.58
N HIS A 869 17.74 21.51 8.36
CA HIS A 869 18.33 22.13 9.54
C HIS A 869 17.28 22.18 10.67
N GLU A 870 17.67 21.76 11.88
CA GLU A 870 16.78 21.78 13.06
C GLU A 870 16.70 23.15 13.73
N ASN A 871 17.68 24.01 13.47
CA ASN A 871 17.75 25.37 13.98
C ASN A 871 17.89 26.33 12.80
N GLU A 872 17.54 27.59 13.04
CA GLU A 872 17.85 28.67 12.13
C GLU A 872 19.37 28.82 11.97
N VAL A 873 19.84 28.91 10.73
CA VAL A 873 21.26 29.01 10.38
C VAL A 873 21.44 30.04 9.28
N GLU A 874 22.63 30.62 9.17
CA GLU A 874 22.95 31.59 8.11
C GLU A 874 23.19 30.92 6.74
N CYS A 875 23.91 29.79 6.74
CA CYS A 875 24.33 29.07 5.54
C CYS A 875 24.02 27.57 5.59
N CYS A 876 23.69 27.02 4.43
CA CYS A 876 23.44 25.60 4.26
C CYS A 876 24.74 24.79 4.43
N HIS A 877 24.67 23.70 5.20
CA HIS A 877 25.83 22.87 5.50
C HIS A 877 26.30 22.00 4.32
N ALA A 878 25.44 21.76 3.32
CA ALA A 878 25.77 20.92 2.16
C ALA A 878 26.26 21.75 0.96
N CYS A 879 25.59 22.88 0.67
CA CYS A 879 25.90 23.69 -0.51
C CYS A 879 26.53 25.06 -0.24
N GLY A 880 26.50 25.54 1.02
CA GLY A 880 27.01 26.86 1.39
C GLY A 880 26.09 28.04 1.05
N GLN A 881 24.91 27.80 0.48
CA GLN A 881 23.95 28.86 0.12
C GLN A 881 23.35 29.53 1.38
N SER A 882 23.03 30.83 1.28
CA SER A 882 22.34 31.58 2.34
C SER A 882 20.93 31.03 2.62
N MET A 883 20.53 31.04 3.90
CA MET A 883 19.26 30.49 4.41
C MET A 883 18.28 31.57 4.93
N ALA A 884 18.60 32.86 4.80
CA ALA A 884 17.89 33.97 5.43
C ALA A 884 16.40 34.12 5.06
N ASN A 885 15.92 33.47 3.99
CA ASN A 885 14.52 33.55 3.52
C ASN A 885 13.77 32.22 3.58
N GLU A 886 14.35 31.18 4.19
CA GLU A 886 13.74 29.86 4.22
C GLU A 886 12.69 29.76 5.33
N LEU A 887 11.44 29.43 4.98
CA LEU A 887 10.36 29.26 5.94
C LEU A 887 10.37 27.84 6.54
N PRO A 888 10.16 27.68 7.86
CA PRO A 888 10.18 26.38 8.49
C PRO A 888 8.90 25.58 8.21
N VAL A 889 9.04 24.26 8.08
CA VAL A 889 7.93 23.33 8.25
C VAL A 889 7.63 23.25 9.74
N GLN A 890 6.51 23.86 10.13
CA GLN A 890 6.13 23.98 11.54
C GLN A 890 5.55 22.69 12.12
N ARG A 891 5.71 22.52 13.43
CA ARG A 891 5.01 21.50 14.23
C ARG A 891 5.28 20.06 13.79
N THR A 892 6.52 19.75 13.45
CA THR A 892 6.93 18.37 13.14
C THR A 892 6.94 17.49 14.39
N LEU A 893 6.46 16.25 14.25
CA LEU A 893 6.41 15.28 15.34
C LEU A 893 6.82 13.89 14.87
N ARG A 894 7.73 13.25 15.62
CA ARG A 894 8.13 11.87 15.36
C ARG A 894 7.04 10.89 15.79
N ILE A 895 6.64 10.00 14.90
CA ILE A 895 5.65 8.95 15.18
C ILE A 895 6.32 7.60 15.13
N ASP A 896 6.44 6.96 16.30
CA ASP A 896 7.16 5.68 16.44
C ASP A 896 6.21 4.48 16.46
N ASN A 897 4.97 4.65 16.95
CA ASN A 897 4.01 3.55 17.09
C ASN A 897 2.58 4.01 16.77
N VAL A 898 1.81 3.13 16.13
CA VAL A 898 0.40 3.36 15.78
C VAL A 898 -0.50 2.20 16.21
N GLU A 899 -1.80 2.46 16.23
CA GLU A 899 -2.84 1.48 16.52
C GLU A 899 -3.87 1.47 15.39
N ALA A 900 -4.27 0.26 14.98
CA ALA A 900 -5.25 0.05 13.93
C ALA A 900 -6.54 -0.58 14.48
N ALA A 901 -7.65 -0.33 13.78
CA ALA A 901 -8.95 -0.93 14.05
C ALA A 901 -9.44 -1.73 12.83
N PRO A 902 -10.23 -2.81 13.02
CA PRO A 902 -10.80 -3.57 11.90
C PRO A 902 -11.62 -2.66 10.97
N ALA A 903 -11.41 -2.77 9.66
CA ALA A 903 -12.11 -1.95 8.67
C ALA A 903 -13.00 -2.80 7.75
N THR A 904 -12.41 -3.68 6.95
CA THR A 904 -13.13 -4.51 5.97
C THR A 904 -12.47 -5.89 5.83
N ARG A 905 -13.28 -6.89 5.48
CA ARG A 905 -12.77 -8.20 5.04
C ARG A 905 -12.22 -8.08 3.61
N ILE A 906 -11.18 -8.86 3.29
CA ILE A 906 -10.68 -8.98 1.91
C ILE A 906 -11.66 -9.85 1.11
N THR A 907 -12.05 -9.35 -0.05
CA THR A 907 -13.02 -9.98 -0.95
C THR A 907 -12.41 -10.26 -2.31
N ALA A 908 -13.06 -11.10 -3.11
CA ALA A 908 -12.71 -11.35 -4.51
C ALA A 908 -12.84 -10.12 -5.44
N ASN A 909 -13.26 -8.96 -4.92
CA ASN A 909 -13.27 -7.70 -5.67
C ASN A 909 -12.02 -6.84 -5.39
N ASP A 910 -11.20 -7.22 -4.41
CA ASP A 910 -10.00 -6.48 -4.00
C ASP A 910 -8.78 -6.90 -4.86
N GLU A 911 -8.63 -6.29 -6.04
CA GLU A 911 -7.55 -6.61 -6.97
C GLU A 911 -6.15 -6.16 -6.51
N GLU A 912 -6.08 -5.00 -5.88
CA GLU A 912 -4.85 -4.41 -5.36
C GLU A 912 -5.07 -3.80 -3.97
N ARG A 913 -3.98 -3.69 -3.21
CA ARG A 913 -3.97 -2.96 -1.94
C ARG A 913 -4.39 -1.52 -2.17
N ILE A 914 -5.37 -1.06 -1.39
CA ILE A 914 -5.73 0.35 -1.32
C ILE A 914 -4.65 1.12 -0.57
N ARG A 915 -4.00 2.07 -1.26
CA ARG A 915 -2.99 2.95 -0.68
C ARG A 915 -3.53 4.37 -0.53
N GLN A 916 -3.18 5.02 0.56
CA GLN A 916 -3.48 6.44 0.75
C GLN A 916 -2.32 7.27 0.20
N GLY A 917 -2.64 8.21 -0.69
CA GLY A 917 -1.64 9.09 -1.31
C GLY A 917 -1.27 10.25 -0.39
N PHE A 918 -0.05 10.23 0.15
CA PHE A 918 0.52 11.31 0.94
C PHE A 918 1.46 12.20 0.12
N ASP A 919 1.55 13.46 0.50
CA ASP A 919 2.56 14.42 0.06
C ASP A 919 3.77 14.28 0.98
N ILE A 920 4.76 13.50 0.56
CA ILE A 920 5.95 13.18 1.33
C ILE A 920 7.15 13.89 0.69
N GLN A 921 7.87 14.69 1.48
CA GLN A 921 9.13 15.28 1.07
C GLN A 921 10.29 14.58 1.78
N THR A 922 11.29 14.18 1.01
CA THR A 922 12.57 13.67 1.52
C THR A 922 13.56 14.82 1.64
N VAL A 923 14.24 14.91 2.78
CA VAL A 923 15.31 15.87 3.08
C VAL A 923 16.47 15.15 3.76
N PHE A 924 17.64 15.76 3.83
CA PHE A 924 18.83 15.12 4.42
C PHE A 924 19.68 16.09 5.24
N SER A 925 20.52 15.54 6.12
CA SER A 925 21.60 16.27 6.76
C SER A 925 22.86 15.42 6.87
N TRP A 926 24.02 16.07 6.70
CA TRP A 926 25.31 15.39 6.77
C TRP A 926 25.76 15.16 8.21
N PRO A 927 26.41 14.01 8.50
CA PRO A 927 26.90 13.71 9.83
C PRO A 927 28.02 14.67 10.24
N ARG A 928 28.00 15.08 11.52
CA ARG A 928 29.01 15.96 12.14
C ARG A 928 29.72 15.27 13.30
N ARG A 929 31.04 15.47 13.39
CA ARG A 929 31.86 15.05 14.54
C ARG A 929 32.77 16.21 14.95
N GLN A 930 32.72 16.62 16.23
CA GLN A 930 33.43 17.81 16.72
C GLN A 930 33.21 19.03 15.82
N ASP A 931 31.95 19.23 15.42
CA ASP A 931 31.49 20.28 14.50
C ASP A 931 32.03 20.25 13.05
N ARG A 932 32.70 19.15 12.65
CA ARG A 932 33.17 18.91 11.28
C ARG A 932 32.32 17.89 10.53
N LEU A 933 32.02 18.18 9.27
CA LEU A 933 31.30 17.27 8.37
C LEU A 933 32.14 16.02 8.06
N GLN A 934 31.50 14.85 8.09
CA GLN A 934 32.12 13.56 7.74
C GLN A 934 31.70 13.15 6.33
N ILE A 935 32.25 13.82 5.32
CA ILE A 935 31.91 13.61 3.90
C ILE A 935 33.16 13.36 3.06
N THR A 936 33.00 12.61 1.96
CA THR A 936 33.98 12.48 0.88
C THR A 936 33.48 13.30 -0.31
N GLU A 937 34.29 14.25 -0.78
CA GLU A 937 33.94 15.09 -1.93
C GLU A 937 34.72 14.67 -3.17
N ALA A 938 34.07 14.73 -4.33
CA ALA A 938 34.70 14.49 -5.63
C ALA A 938 34.05 15.31 -6.73
N ASP A 939 34.78 15.51 -7.82
CA ASP A 939 34.26 16.13 -9.04
C ASP A 939 34.15 15.07 -10.14
N PHE A 940 33.05 15.05 -10.89
CA PHE A 940 32.94 14.28 -12.12
C PHE A 940 33.34 15.15 -13.31
N ARG A 941 34.40 14.76 -14.02
CA ARG A 941 34.97 15.55 -15.12
C ARG A 941 34.88 14.81 -16.44
N CYS A 942 34.37 15.47 -17.48
CA CYS A 942 34.48 15.03 -18.87
C CYS A 942 35.44 15.98 -19.60
N GLY A 943 36.60 15.47 -20.02
CA GLY A 943 37.68 16.34 -20.49
C GLY A 943 38.13 17.33 -19.41
N GLY A 944 38.09 18.63 -19.72
CA GLY A 944 38.45 19.72 -18.80
C GLY A 944 37.28 20.34 -18.03
N ILE A 945 36.04 19.86 -18.24
CA ILE A 945 34.81 20.46 -17.68
C ILE A 945 34.30 19.59 -16.53
N THR A 946 33.95 20.22 -15.40
CA THR A 946 33.26 19.55 -14.28
C THR A 946 31.76 19.61 -14.52
N ILE A 947 31.12 18.45 -14.58
CA ILE A 947 29.66 18.32 -14.81
C ILE A 947 28.92 18.19 -13.47
N LEU A 948 29.46 17.40 -12.55
CA LEU A 948 28.86 17.12 -11.25
C LEU A 948 29.86 17.34 -10.12
N THR A 949 29.37 17.87 -9.00
CA THR A 949 30.02 17.73 -7.69
C THR A 949 29.34 16.62 -6.91
N LEU A 950 30.14 15.68 -6.42
CA LEU A 950 29.72 14.49 -5.68
C LEU A 950 30.06 14.66 -4.20
N GLN A 951 29.09 14.46 -3.31
CA GLN A 951 29.30 14.41 -1.86
C GLN A 951 28.74 13.10 -1.30
N TYR A 952 29.61 12.30 -0.70
CA TYR A 952 29.27 10.98 -0.14
C TYR A 952 29.45 10.93 1.37
N ALA A 953 28.54 10.26 2.08
CA ALA A 953 28.64 9.98 3.51
C ALA A 953 28.07 8.60 3.88
N ASN A 954 28.73 7.86 4.79
CA ASN A 954 28.30 6.54 5.28
C ASN A 954 27.09 6.60 6.27
N SER A 955 26.74 7.77 6.78
CA SER A 955 25.70 7.89 7.83
C SER A 955 25.00 9.24 7.76
N ALA A 956 24.49 9.57 6.57
CA ALA A 956 23.65 10.73 6.38
C ALA A 956 22.30 10.52 7.07
N GLU A 957 21.84 11.50 7.84
CA GLU A 957 20.48 11.49 8.38
C GLU A 957 19.51 11.90 7.27
N ILE A 958 18.73 10.96 6.79
CA ILE A 958 17.66 11.19 5.83
C ILE A 958 16.34 11.26 6.61
N SER A 959 15.52 12.25 6.29
CA SER A 959 14.22 12.47 6.91
C SER A 959 13.11 12.49 5.87
N ARG A 960 11.98 11.85 6.18
CA ARG A 960 10.75 11.93 5.37
C ARG A 960 9.65 12.63 6.15
N ILE A 961 9.09 13.68 5.55
CA ILE A 961 8.09 14.56 6.16
C ILE A 961 6.76 14.34 5.44
N ASN A 962 5.72 13.94 6.18
CA ASN A 962 4.37 13.81 5.62
C ASN A 962 3.60 15.13 5.76
N LYS A 963 3.64 15.95 4.71
CA LYS A 963 3.01 17.28 4.66
C LYS A 963 1.48 17.20 4.63
N GLY A 964 0.88 16.05 4.33
CA GLY A 964 -0.57 15.90 4.26
C GLY A 964 -1.01 14.94 3.16
N LEU A 965 -2.31 14.95 2.84
CA LEU A 965 -2.81 14.23 1.67
C LEU A 965 -2.35 14.93 0.38
N LYS A 966 -1.96 14.15 -0.63
CA LYS A 966 -1.48 14.67 -1.92
C LYS A 966 -2.52 15.53 -2.65
N ARG A 967 -3.81 15.23 -2.48
CA ARG A 967 -4.95 15.89 -3.14
C ARG A 967 -5.75 16.81 -2.20
N ARG A 968 -5.08 17.47 -1.25
CA ARG A 968 -5.74 18.41 -0.33
C ARG A 968 -6.09 19.73 -1.03
N LYS A 969 -7.20 20.35 -0.63
CA LYS A 969 -7.71 21.61 -1.23
C LYS A 969 -6.71 22.77 -1.16
N ASN A 970 -5.94 22.87 -0.07
CA ASN A 970 -4.92 23.89 0.09
C ASN A 970 -3.57 23.24 0.40
N GLN A 971 -2.62 23.35 -0.53
CA GLN A 971 -1.29 22.74 -0.40
C GLN A 971 -0.39 23.48 0.59
N THR A 972 -0.67 24.73 0.94
CA THR A 972 0.17 25.49 1.91
C THR A 972 -0.06 25.09 3.36
N VAL A 973 -1.14 24.34 3.62
CA VAL A 973 -1.49 23.87 4.96
C VAL A 973 -0.94 22.48 5.16
N PHE A 974 0.05 22.34 6.05
CA PHE A 974 0.71 21.08 6.34
C PHE A 974 0.16 20.37 7.58
N GLY A 975 0.13 19.05 7.54
CA GLY A 975 -0.13 18.17 8.68
C GLY A 975 -1.55 17.64 8.83
N PHE A 976 -1.78 16.92 9.93
CA PHE A 976 -3.02 16.23 10.26
C PHE A 976 -3.53 16.65 11.63
N ASN A 977 -4.86 16.64 11.79
CA ASN A 977 -5.49 16.91 13.07
C ASN A 977 -5.44 15.65 13.94
N ILE A 978 -4.91 15.79 15.14
CA ILE A 978 -4.84 14.75 16.17
C ILE A 978 -5.42 15.29 17.47
N ASP A 979 -6.07 14.43 18.24
CA ASP A 979 -6.42 14.73 19.63
C ASP A 979 -5.16 14.54 20.50
N PRO A 980 -4.64 15.60 21.15
CA PRO A 980 -3.41 15.52 21.94
C PRO A 980 -3.52 14.59 23.16
N GLN A 981 -4.73 14.38 23.70
CA GLN A 981 -4.94 13.52 24.87
C GLN A 981 -5.01 12.05 24.47
N SER A 982 -5.85 11.75 23.48
CA SER A 982 -6.17 10.37 23.13
C SER A 982 -5.29 9.80 22.02
N GLY A 983 -4.64 10.66 21.21
CA GLY A 983 -3.83 10.29 20.05
C GLY A 983 -4.64 9.86 18.82
N TYR A 984 -5.97 9.99 18.86
CA TYR A 984 -6.83 9.63 17.71
C TYR A 984 -6.70 10.64 16.58
N TRP A 985 -6.63 10.13 15.35
CA TRP A 985 -6.69 10.97 14.15
C TRP A 985 -8.10 11.50 13.92
N VAL A 986 -8.25 12.81 13.86
CA VAL A 986 -9.55 13.48 13.67
C VAL A 986 -9.81 13.71 12.18
N LYS A 987 -11.03 13.40 11.71
CA LYS A 987 -11.45 13.68 10.33
C LYS A 987 -11.36 15.17 10.03
N SER A 988 -10.82 15.54 8.87
CA SER A 988 -10.94 16.91 8.38
C SER A 988 -12.40 17.20 7.96
N LYS A 989 -12.88 18.46 8.07
CA LYS A 989 -14.26 18.86 7.71
C LYS A 989 -14.66 18.52 6.25
N VAL A 990 -13.71 18.10 5.40
CA VAL A 990 -13.88 17.77 3.98
C VAL A 990 -14.27 16.30 3.77
N GLU A 991 -14.03 15.40 4.74
CA GLU A 991 -14.37 13.97 4.64
C GLU A 991 -15.75 13.67 5.26
N LYS A 992 -16.85 14.01 4.55
CA LYS A 992 -18.21 13.59 4.97
C LYS A 992 -18.53 12.17 4.46
N GLY A 993 -18.48 11.22 5.39
CA GLY A 993 -18.97 9.85 5.25
C GLY A 993 -18.76 9.10 6.58
N GLU A 994 -19.87 8.63 7.16
CA GLU A 994 -20.13 7.85 8.40
C GLU A 994 -19.05 7.65 9.50
N GLU A 995 -19.55 7.69 10.74
CA GLU A 995 -18.93 7.62 12.08
C GLU A 995 -18.36 8.92 12.65
N GLU A 996 -19.01 9.38 13.72
CA GLU A 996 -18.61 10.46 14.63
C GLU A 996 -17.50 9.97 15.56
N SER A 997 -16.46 10.78 15.73
CA SER A 997 -15.42 10.57 16.74
C SER A 997 -15.99 10.79 18.14
N PRO A 998 -15.51 10.06 19.18
CA PRO A 998 -15.87 10.36 20.57
C PRO A 998 -15.48 11.80 20.94
N GLU A 999 -16.21 12.41 21.89
CA GLU A 999 -16.10 13.81 22.31
C GLU A 999 -14.67 14.36 22.28
N VAL A 1000 -14.42 15.30 21.36
CA VAL A 1000 -13.08 15.72 20.95
C VAL A 1000 -12.63 16.91 21.80
N SER A 1001 -11.51 16.77 22.51
CA SER A 1001 -10.71 17.90 23.00
C SER A 1001 -10.20 18.73 21.79
N ARG A 1002 -9.94 20.04 21.94
CA ARG A 1002 -9.58 20.91 20.79
C ARG A 1002 -8.42 20.28 19.96
N PRO A 1003 -8.64 19.87 18.70
CA PRO A 1003 -7.66 19.11 17.95
C PRO A 1003 -6.44 19.97 17.59
N VAL A 1004 -5.25 19.39 17.69
CA VAL A 1004 -3.97 20.01 17.33
C VAL A 1004 -3.51 19.50 15.98
N ARG A 1005 -2.83 20.34 15.20
CA ARG A 1005 -2.25 19.94 13.91
C ARG A 1005 -0.76 19.64 14.07
N ILE A 1006 -0.35 18.48 13.58
CA ILE A 1006 1.05 18.02 13.57
C ILE A 1006 1.48 17.55 12.18
N VAL A 1007 2.77 17.65 11.88
CA VAL A 1007 3.38 17.12 10.66
C VAL A 1007 4.21 15.88 11.02
N PRO A 1008 3.75 14.66 10.68
CA PRO A 1008 4.51 13.44 10.96
C PRO A 1008 5.87 13.44 10.25
N ILE A 1009 6.93 13.11 10.99
CA ILE A 1009 8.28 12.94 10.45
C ILE A 1009 8.87 11.60 10.90
N VAL A 1010 9.63 10.97 10.01
CA VAL A 1010 10.48 9.81 10.31
C VAL A 1010 11.91 10.08 9.85
N ARG A 1011 12.89 9.50 10.55
CA ARG A 1011 14.32 9.71 10.28
C ARG A 1011 15.08 8.40 10.31
N GLU A 1012 16.09 8.28 9.45
CA GLU A 1012 16.95 7.11 9.36
C GLU A 1012 18.34 7.53 8.90
N ARG A 1013 19.37 6.77 9.28
CA ARG A 1013 20.74 7.01 8.84
C ARG A 1013 21.09 6.05 7.72
N LYS A 1014 21.60 6.58 6.60
CA LYS A 1014 21.92 5.80 5.39
C LYS A 1014 23.22 6.27 4.75
N ASN A 1015 23.85 5.36 4.01
CA ASN A 1015 24.85 5.74 3.02
C ASN A 1015 24.16 6.57 1.94
N ALA A 1016 24.66 7.76 1.67
CA ALA A 1016 24.05 8.67 0.70
C ALA A 1016 25.09 9.41 -0.13
N LEU A 1017 24.76 9.61 -1.40
CA LEU A 1017 25.51 10.33 -2.40
C LEU A 1017 24.63 11.45 -2.96
N LEU A 1018 25.06 12.70 -2.77
CA LEU A 1018 24.46 13.86 -3.41
C LEU A 1018 25.22 14.18 -4.70
N MET A 1019 24.52 14.11 -5.83
CA MET A 1019 25.01 14.53 -7.14
C MET A 1019 24.47 15.92 -7.46
N ARG A 1020 25.33 16.94 -7.34
CA ARG A 1020 24.97 18.33 -7.64
C ARG A 1020 25.46 18.69 -9.03
N PHE A 1021 24.56 19.24 -9.84
CA PHE A 1021 24.92 19.76 -11.16
C PHE A 1021 25.59 21.13 -10.97
N CYS A 1022 26.65 21.40 -11.73
CA CYS A 1022 27.34 22.69 -11.65
C CYS A 1022 26.48 23.83 -12.21
N GLU A 1023 25.77 23.58 -13.31
CA GLU A 1023 24.89 24.53 -14.01
C GLU A 1023 23.50 23.90 -14.16
N PRO A 1024 22.75 23.69 -13.06
CA PRO A 1024 21.44 23.03 -13.12
C PRO A 1024 20.41 23.82 -13.94
N GLU A 1025 20.56 25.15 -14.03
CA GLU A 1025 19.67 26.01 -14.82
C GLU A 1025 19.76 25.79 -16.33
N ASP A 1026 20.84 25.18 -16.83
CA ASP A 1026 21.05 24.90 -18.26
C ASP A 1026 20.28 23.68 -18.76
N TYR A 1027 19.77 22.86 -17.83
CA TYR A 1027 19.03 21.64 -18.13
C TYR A 1027 17.53 21.85 -17.97
N ALA A 1028 16.78 21.41 -18.98
CA ALA A 1028 15.32 21.36 -18.86
C ALA A 1028 14.89 20.39 -17.73
N PRO A 1029 13.77 20.65 -17.02
CA PRO A 1029 13.25 19.73 -16.00
C PRO A 1029 13.06 18.29 -16.51
N GLU A 1030 12.64 18.13 -17.76
CA GLU A 1030 12.49 16.84 -18.45
C GLU A 1030 13.83 16.12 -18.58
N THR A 1031 14.90 16.85 -18.89
CA THR A 1031 16.27 16.32 -18.96
C THR A 1031 16.72 15.78 -17.61
N MET A 1032 16.52 16.57 -16.54
CA MET A 1032 16.90 16.19 -15.18
C MET A 1032 16.14 14.94 -14.70
N ALA A 1033 14.82 14.91 -14.91
CA ALA A 1033 13.99 13.75 -14.58
C ALA A 1033 14.42 12.50 -15.37
N THR A 1034 14.66 12.65 -16.67
CA THR A 1034 15.11 11.55 -17.54
C THR A 1034 16.45 11.00 -17.09
N VAL A 1035 17.44 11.86 -16.83
CA VAL A 1035 18.78 11.45 -16.40
C VAL A 1035 18.76 10.83 -15.02
N GLN A 1036 18.01 11.37 -14.07
CA GLN A 1036 17.84 10.76 -12.75
C GLN A 1036 17.37 9.31 -12.86
N HIS A 1037 16.26 9.08 -13.57
CA HIS A 1037 15.68 7.74 -13.69
C HIS A 1037 16.57 6.82 -14.55
N ALA A 1038 17.24 7.36 -15.57
CA ALA A 1038 18.22 6.65 -16.36
C ALA A 1038 19.42 6.16 -15.51
N LEU A 1039 19.97 7.02 -14.66
CA LEU A 1039 21.08 6.67 -13.76
C LEU A 1039 20.66 5.61 -12.74
N VAL A 1040 19.50 5.76 -12.08
CA VAL A 1040 19.02 4.76 -11.11
C VAL A 1040 18.81 3.40 -11.77
N ARG A 1041 18.18 3.36 -12.95
CA ARG A 1041 18.00 2.11 -13.71
C ARG A 1041 19.35 1.54 -14.17
N GLY A 1042 20.28 2.41 -14.59
CA GLY A 1042 21.64 2.04 -14.93
C GLY A 1042 22.39 1.41 -13.76
N ILE A 1043 22.30 1.99 -12.56
CA ILE A 1043 22.90 1.47 -11.32
C ILE A 1043 22.32 0.08 -11.03
N ALA A 1044 20.98 -0.04 -11.02
CA ALA A 1044 20.31 -1.29 -10.73
C ALA A 1044 20.74 -2.43 -11.67
N VAL A 1045 20.83 -2.15 -12.98
CA VAL A 1045 21.24 -3.16 -13.96
C VAL A 1045 22.75 -3.44 -13.92
N ALA A 1046 23.60 -2.42 -13.77
CA ALA A 1046 25.06 -2.57 -13.80
C ALA A 1046 25.59 -3.34 -12.57
N PHE A 1047 25.03 -3.05 -11.40
CA PHE A 1047 25.40 -3.66 -10.13
C PHE A 1047 24.49 -4.84 -9.73
N GLN A 1048 23.50 -5.19 -10.57
CA GLN A 1048 22.53 -6.28 -10.32
C GLN A 1048 21.73 -6.10 -9.03
N LEU A 1049 21.33 -4.86 -8.74
CA LEU A 1049 20.55 -4.51 -7.56
C LEU A 1049 19.04 -4.65 -7.84
N GLU A 1050 18.29 -4.92 -6.78
CA GLU A 1050 16.84 -4.88 -6.80
C GLU A 1050 16.31 -3.43 -6.90
N GLU A 1051 15.15 -3.26 -7.53
CA GLU A 1051 14.45 -1.99 -7.55
C GLU A 1051 14.05 -1.62 -6.11
N GLY A 1052 14.67 -0.56 -5.58
CA GLY A 1052 14.44 -0.12 -4.20
C GLY A 1052 15.61 -0.37 -3.25
N GLU A 1053 16.67 -1.10 -3.65
CA GLU A 1053 17.93 -1.16 -2.88
C GLU A 1053 18.71 0.16 -2.96
N VAL A 1054 18.58 0.85 -4.08
CA VAL A 1054 19.06 2.22 -4.27
C VAL A 1054 17.86 3.09 -4.62
N LEU A 1055 17.66 4.15 -3.86
CA LEU A 1055 16.59 5.12 -4.04
C LEU A 1055 17.19 6.46 -4.42
N SER A 1056 16.48 7.23 -5.25
CA SER A 1056 16.87 8.59 -5.62
C SER A 1056 15.75 9.58 -5.38
N GLU A 1057 16.10 10.79 -4.97
CA GLU A 1057 15.17 11.89 -4.76
C GLU A 1057 15.64 13.13 -5.53
N PRO A 1058 14.77 13.78 -6.33
CA PRO A 1058 15.07 15.07 -6.91
C PRO A 1058 15.03 16.13 -5.81
N LEU A 1059 16.14 16.85 -5.62
CA LEU A 1059 16.28 17.86 -4.58
C LEU A 1059 16.45 19.28 -5.15
N PRO A 1060 15.97 20.30 -4.43
CA PRO A 1060 15.20 20.25 -3.17
C PRO A 1060 13.77 19.71 -3.31
N GLU A 1061 13.18 19.87 -4.50
CA GLU A 1061 11.84 19.46 -4.83
C GLU A 1061 11.77 19.06 -6.30
N ARG A 1062 10.79 18.24 -6.64
CA ARG A 1062 10.58 17.64 -7.95
C ARG A 1062 10.49 18.64 -9.11
N ASN A 1063 9.85 19.80 -8.88
CA ASN A 1063 9.63 20.82 -9.92
C ASN A 1063 10.82 21.78 -10.07
N ASN A 1064 11.84 21.67 -9.21
CA ASN A 1064 13.04 22.49 -9.22
C ASN A 1064 14.23 21.59 -8.87
N CYS A 1065 14.43 20.54 -9.67
CA CYS A 1065 15.50 19.58 -9.44
C CYS A 1065 16.85 20.24 -9.77
N ARG A 1066 17.68 20.44 -8.75
CA ARG A 1066 19.04 21.00 -8.85
C ARG A 1066 20.11 19.99 -8.48
N ALA A 1067 19.73 18.95 -7.73
CA ALA A 1067 20.60 17.86 -7.32
C ALA A 1067 19.81 16.56 -7.25
N ILE A 1068 20.51 15.44 -7.40
CA ILE A 1068 19.95 14.10 -7.21
C ILE A 1068 20.59 13.52 -5.95
N LEU A 1069 19.78 13.30 -4.91
CA LEU A 1069 20.21 12.55 -3.74
C LEU A 1069 19.93 11.08 -3.97
N THR A 1070 20.98 10.27 -3.98
CA THR A 1070 20.88 8.82 -4.06
C THR A 1070 21.30 8.20 -2.73
N TYR A 1071 20.55 7.23 -2.22
CA TYR A 1071 20.88 6.56 -0.97
C TYR A 1071 20.56 5.08 -1.04
N GLU A 1072 21.32 4.30 -0.28
CA GLU A 1072 21.11 2.86 -0.14
C GLU A 1072 19.98 2.64 0.85
N ALA A 1073 18.98 1.83 0.48
CA ALA A 1073 17.79 1.62 1.30
C ALA A 1073 18.05 0.68 2.49
N THR A 1074 19.00 -0.24 2.35
CA THR A 1074 19.43 -1.14 3.42
C THR A 1074 20.42 -0.46 4.35
N GLU A 1075 20.38 -0.84 5.63
CA GLU A 1075 21.39 -0.43 6.60
C GLU A 1075 22.71 -1.17 6.35
N GLY A 1076 23.84 -0.54 6.66
CA GLY A 1076 25.16 -1.01 6.20
C GLY A 1076 25.42 -0.60 4.75
N GLY A 1077 24.41 -0.79 3.90
CA GLY A 1077 24.45 -0.43 2.49
C GLY A 1077 25.20 -1.44 1.62
N ALA A 1078 24.99 -1.37 0.31
CA ALA A 1078 25.63 -2.26 -0.66
C ALA A 1078 27.08 -1.83 -0.98
N GLY A 1079 27.52 -0.65 -0.51
CA GLY A 1079 28.81 -0.07 -0.84
C GLY A 1079 28.92 0.36 -2.31
N VAL A 1080 27.79 0.47 -3.00
CA VAL A 1080 27.75 0.87 -4.42
C VAL A 1080 27.97 2.37 -4.54
N LEU A 1081 27.44 3.15 -3.59
CA LEU A 1081 27.59 4.61 -3.63
C LEU A 1081 29.02 5.08 -3.35
N SER A 1082 29.75 4.41 -2.45
CA SER A 1082 31.19 4.68 -2.26
C SER A 1082 31.97 4.32 -3.53
N GLN A 1083 31.70 3.16 -4.14
CA GLN A 1083 32.33 2.76 -5.40
C GLN A 1083 32.06 3.73 -6.55
N LEU A 1084 30.88 4.35 -6.62
CA LEU A 1084 30.58 5.40 -7.61
C LEU A 1084 31.46 6.64 -7.45
N VAL A 1085 32.04 6.86 -6.26
CA VAL A 1085 32.92 8.00 -5.96
C VAL A 1085 34.40 7.59 -6.00
N GLU A 1086 34.73 6.38 -5.59
CA GLU A 1086 36.11 5.88 -5.49
C GLU A 1086 36.64 5.31 -6.80
N ASP A 1087 35.82 4.59 -7.59
CA ASP A 1087 36.22 4.07 -8.90
C ASP A 1087 36.02 5.16 -9.99
N PRO A 1088 37.10 5.63 -10.63
CA PRO A 1088 37.02 6.70 -11.64
C PRO A 1088 36.07 6.39 -12.80
N GLN A 1089 35.77 5.13 -13.11
CA GLN A 1089 34.98 4.70 -14.27
C GLN A 1089 33.57 4.20 -13.92
N ALA A 1090 33.21 4.10 -12.64
CA ALA A 1090 31.97 3.46 -12.22
C ALA A 1090 30.71 4.19 -12.74
N LEU A 1091 30.65 5.51 -12.61
CA LEU A 1091 29.52 6.31 -13.10
C LEU A 1091 29.40 6.25 -14.65
N GLY A 1092 30.53 6.16 -15.36
CA GLY A 1092 30.52 6.00 -16.81
C GLY A 1092 29.95 4.66 -17.29
N ARG A 1093 30.23 3.57 -16.57
CA ARG A 1093 29.61 2.26 -16.84
C ARG A 1093 28.10 2.28 -16.63
N VAL A 1094 27.63 2.99 -15.60
CA VAL A 1094 26.20 3.19 -15.31
C VAL A 1094 25.51 3.94 -16.45
N ALA A 1095 26.07 5.07 -16.90
CA ALA A 1095 25.50 5.87 -17.97
C ALA A 1095 25.41 5.09 -19.30
N ARG A 1096 26.44 4.29 -19.63
CA ARG A 1096 26.39 3.37 -20.78
C ARG A 1096 25.23 2.39 -20.70
N LYS A 1097 25.01 1.77 -19.53
CA LYS A 1097 23.90 0.82 -19.36
C LYS A 1097 22.54 1.50 -19.43
N ALA A 1098 22.44 2.76 -19.01
CA ALA A 1098 21.23 3.54 -19.17
C ALA A 1098 20.88 3.75 -20.66
N LEU A 1099 21.87 4.11 -21.49
CA LEU A 1099 21.69 4.24 -22.95
C LEU A 1099 21.23 2.93 -23.60
N ASP A 1100 21.82 1.79 -23.21
CA ASP A 1100 21.40 0.46 -23.69
C ASP A 1100 19.91 0.15 -23.37
N LEU A 1101 19.41 0.65 -22.24
CA LEU A 1101 18.02 0.44 -21.82
C LEU A 1101 17.03 1.33 -22.59
N MET A 1102 17.46 2.50 -23.06
CA MET A 1102 16.64 3.50 -23.76
C MET A 1102 16.35 3.15 -25.24
N HIS A 1103 16.49 1.87 -25.61
CA HIS A 1103 16.28 1.35 -26.97
C HIS A 1103 17.20 1.94 -28.05
N PHE A 1104 18.39 2.43 -27.67
CA PHE A 1104 19.38 2.91 -28.62
C PHE A 1104 20.34 1.78 -29.04
N GLY A 1105 20.67 1.75 -30.33
CA GLY A 1105 21.81 1.08 -30.93
C GLY A 1105 23.01 2.04 -31.04
N ASN A 1106 24.14 1.53 -31.57
CA ASN A 1106 25.37 2.30 -31.80
C ASN A 1106 25.92 3.07 -30.58
N VAL A 1107 25.57 2.64 -29.37
CA VAL A 1107 25.96 3.30 -28.10
C VAL A 1107 27.47 3.45 -27.97
N ASN A 1108 28.26 2.44 -28.38
CA ASN A 1108 29.72 2.52 -28.31
C ASN A 1108 30.31 3.57 -29.26
N GLU A 1109 29.72 3.75 -30.44
CA GLU A 1109 30.15 4.73 -31.44
C GLU A 1109 29.85 6.15 -30.95
N ALA A 1110 28.65 6.38 -30.42
CA ALA A 1110 28.26 7.66 -29.82
C ALA A 1110 29.18 8.05 -28.65
N ILE A 1111 29.50 7.10 -27.76
CA ILE A 1111 30.44 7.34 -26.64
C ILE A 1111 31.85 7.66 -27.15
N ALA A 1112 32.33 6.96 -28.18
CA ALA A 1112 33.65 7.21 -28.74
C ALA A 1112 33.74 8.59 -29.42
N ALA A 1113 32.71 8.98 -30.16
CA ALA A 1113 32.62 10.28 -30.82
C ALA A 1113 32.36 11.43 -29.83
N GLY A 1114 31.70 11.15 -28.71
CA GLY A 1114 31.22 12.19 -27.80
C GLY A 1114 30.01 12.96 -28.31
N ASP A 1115 29.28 12.36 -29.25
CA ASP A 1115 28.15 13.00 -29.91
C ASP A 1115 26.96 12.04 -29.91
N GLU A 1116 25.86 12.52 -29.32
CA GLU A 1116 24.61 11.80 -29.21
C GLU A 1116 23.96 11.49 -30.57
N SER A 1117 24.28 12.25 -31.62
CA SER A 1117 23.71 12.10 -32.96
C SER A 1117 23.97 10.73 -33.61
N HIS A 1118 24.98 10.00 -33.12
CA HIS A 1118 25.30 8.65 -33.56
C HIS A 1118 24.37 7.56 -32.97
N LEU A 1119 23.55 7.90 -31.97
CA LEU A 1119 22.56 6.97 -31.41
C LEU A 1119 21.42 6.73 -32.41
N ALA A 1120 21.15 5.45 -32.70
CA ALA A 1120 20.06 5.05 -33.59
C ALA A 1120 18.99 4.26 -32.83
N ASP A 1121 17.72 4.46 -33.16
CA ASP A 1121 16.63 3.70 -32.53
C ASP A 1121 16.63 2.22 -32.96
N GLN A 1122 16.42 1.32 -32.00
CA GLN A 1122 16.17 -0.09 -32.26
C GLN A 1122 14.77 -0.34 -32.82
N GLU A 1123 14.55 -1.50 -33.44
CA GLU A 1123 13.25 -1.90 -33.97
C GLU A 1123 12.20 -2.00 -32.83
N ASN A 1124 11.12 -1.21 -32.93
CA ASN A 1124 10.09 -0.99 -31.89
C ASN A 1124 10.52 -0.14 -30.67
N ALA A 1125 11.44 0.82 -30.85
CA ALA A 1125 11.73 1.80 -29.81
C ALA A 1125 10.47 2.59 -29.40
N CYS A 1126 10.27 2.79 -28.10
CA CYS A 1126 9.15 3.60 -27.60
C CYS A 1126 9.35 5.09 -27.94
N VAL A 1127 8.32 5.93 -27.87
CA VAL A 1127 8.48 7.35 -28.25
C VAL A 1127 9.26 8.11 -27.17
N ARG A 1128 8.64 8.42 -26.02
CA ARG A 1128 9.29 9.20 -24.94
C ARG A 1128 9.85 8.34 -23.81
N GLY A 1129 9.19 7.23 -23.53
CA GLY A 1129 9.56 6.30 -22.47
C GLY A 1129 8.54 5.18 -22.42
N CYS A 1130 8.95 4.01 -21.96
CA CYS A 1130 8.03 2.92 -21.68
C CYS A 1130 8.52 2.16 -20.45
N TYR A 1131 7.66 1.27 -19.94
CA TYR A 1131 8.06 0.40 -18.86
C TYR A 1131 9.24 -0.50 -19.29
N HIS A 1132 9.48 -0.83 -20.56
CA HIS A 1132 10.69 -1.59 -20.95
C HIS A 1132 12.02 -0.80 -20.84
N CYS A 1133 12.00 0.53 -20.66
CA CYS A 1133 13.21 1.35 -20.56
C CYS A 1133 13.33 2.10 -19.22
N LEU A 1134 12.67 3.24 -19.07
CA LEU A 1134 12.85 4.21 -17.98
C LEU A 1134 11.64 4.33 -17.04
N LEU A 1135 10.41 4.06 -17.52
CA LEU A 1135 9.23 4.19 -16.67
C LEU A 1135 9.22 3.05 -15.66
N SER A 1136 8.79 3.28 -14.44
CA SER A 1136 8.62 2.31 -13.36
C SER A 1136 7.40 2.66 -12.50
N TYR A 1137 7.06 1.78 -11.57
CA TYR A 1137 5.99 2.08 -10.61
C TYR A 1137 6.40 3.21 -9.66
N SER A 1138 7.67 3.24 -9.23
CA SER A 1138 8.19 4.23 -8.29
C SER A 1138 8.28 5.64 -8.87
N ASN A 1139 8.51 5.77 -10.18
CA ASN A 1139 8.61 7.06 -10.86
C ASN A 1139 7.36 7.48 -11.65
N GLN A 1140 6.21 6.83 -11.41
CA GLN A 1140 4.91 7.24 -11.98
C GLN A 1140 4.64 8.75 -11.95
N PRO A 1141 4.98 9.49 -10.86
CA PRO A 1141 4.81 10.93 -10.87
C PRO A 1141 5.55 11.60 -12.04
N ASP A 1142 6.75 11.12 -12.39
CA ASP A 1142 7.68 11.68 -13.39
C ASP A 1142 7.45 11.22 -14.82
N HIS A 1143 6.48 10.34 -15.10
CA HIS A 1143 6.31 9.77 -16.44
C HIS A 1143 6.14 10.81 -17.55
N GLU A 1144 5.46 11.92 -17.27
CA GLU A 1144 5.27 13.01 -18.24
C GLU A 1144 6.55 13.80 -18.55
N LEU A 1145 7.47 13.83 -17.59
CA LEU A 1145 8.77 14.51 -17.69
C LEU A 1145 9.84 13.62 -18.34
N ILE A 1146 9.66 12.29 -18.31
CA ILE A 1146 10.63 11.36 -18.88
C ILE A 1146 10.54 11.39 -20.42
N ASP A 1147 11.65 11.75 -21.05
CA ASP A 1147 11.80 11.80 -22.50
C ASP A 1147 13.18 11.32 -22.95
N ARG A 1148 13.23 10.07 -23.40
CA ARG A 1148 14.44 9.44 -23.92
C ARG A 1148 14.97 10.10 -25.19
N THR A 1149 14.12 10.84 -25.92
CA THR A 1149 14.50 11.50 -27.18
C THR A 1149 15.07 12.88 -26.97
N SER A 1150 15.06 13.40 -25.73
CA SER A 1150 15.70 14.65 -25.38
C SER A 1150 17.19 14.62 -25.76
N GLN A 1151 17.57 15.49 -26.71
CA GLN A 1151 18.96 15.66 -27.14
C GLN A 1151 19.87 16.02 -25.95
N GLN A 1152 19.43 16.92 -25.06
CA GLN A 1152 20.19 17.27 -23.86
C GLN A 1152 20.41 16.06 -22.94
N ALA A 1153 19.37 15.22 -22.74
CA ALA A 1153 19.50 14.03 -21.90
C ALA A 1153 20.45 12.99 -22.51
N ARG A 1154 20.36 12.77 -23.82
CA ARG A 1154 21.24 11.85 -24.56
C ARG A 1154 22.70 12.33 -24.52
N GLN A 1155 22.94 13.61 -24.78
CA GLN A 1155 24.27 14.20 -24.73
C GLN A 1155 24.86 14.11 -23.32
N LEU A 1156 24.09 14.49 -22.29
CA LEU A 1156 24.54 14.39 -20.90
C LEU A 1156 24.89 12.94 -20.51
N LEU A 1157 24.09 11.95 -20.90
CA LEU A 1157 24.42 10.53 -20.65
C LEU A 1157 25.65 10.06 -21.43
N VAL A 1158 25.87 10.54 -22.66
CA VAL A 1158 27.10 10.27 -23.42
C VAL A 1158 28.32 10.88 -22.73
N ASP A 1159 28.22 12.12 -22.24
CA ASP A 1159 29.31 12.77 -21.53
C ASP A 1159 29.60 12.12 -20.17
N LEU A 1160 28.56 11.69 -19.44
CA LEU A 1160 28.71 10.87 -18.24
C LEU A 1160 29.36 9.51 -18.56
N ALA A 1161 29.06 8.90 -19.71
CA ALA A 1161 29.67 7.63 -20.13
C ALA A 1161 31.16 7.75 -20.52
N ARG A 1162 31.65 8.97 -20.80
CA ARG A 1162 33.03 9.28 -21.20
C ARG A 1162 33.89 9.84 -20.07
N GLY A 1163 33.26 10.55 -19.13
CA GLY A 1163 33.96 11.22 -18.05
C GLY A 1163 34.52 10.28 -16.99
N LYS A 1164 35.14 10.86 -15.97
CA LYS A 1164 35.70 10.16 -14.82
C LYS A 1164 35.53 10.91 -13.53
N VAL A 1165 35.48 10.18 -12.42
CA VAL A 1165 35.49 10.76 -11.08
C VAL A 1165 36.92 11.16 -10.69
N VAL A 1166 37.06 12.33 -10.08
CA VAL A 1166 38.31 12.85 -9.52
C VAL A 1166 38.03 13.24 -8.06
N LEU A 1167 38.61 12.49 -7.13
CA LEU A 1167 38.48 12.78 -5.70
C LEU A 1167 39.05 14.17 -5.39
N ASN A 1168 38.29 14.99 -4.68
CA ASN A 1168 38.80 16.23 -4.14
C ASN A 1168 39.70 15.84 -2.98
N SER A 1169 41.00 16.04 -3.14
CA SER A 1169 41.95 15.80 -2.07
C SER A 1169 41.44 16.50 -0.81
N THR A 1170 41.10 15.74 0.23
CA THR A 1170 41.07 16.26 1.59
C THR A 1170 42.39 17.01 1.74
N PRO A 1171 42.42 18.26 2.21
CA PRO A 1171 43.70 18.88 2.54
C PRO A 1171 44.25 18.15 3.77
N SER A 1172 44.81 16.96 3.56
CA SER A 1172 46.07 16.56 4.17
C SER A 1172 47.17 17.13 3.28
N GLY A 1173 47.16 18.46 3.11
CA GLY A 1173 48.39 19.13 2.72
C GLY A 1173 49.43 18.86 3.80
N PRO A 1174 50.73 18.83 3.47
CA PRO A 1174 51.78 18.74 4.47
C PRO A 1174 51.50 19.81 5.53
N CYS A 1175 51.53 19.40 6.80
CA CYS A 1175 51.27 20.28 7.94
C CYS A 1175 52.13 21.54 7.78
N SER A 1176 51.52 22.65 7.34
CA SER A 1176 52.23 23.91 7.28
C SER A 1176 52.64 24.25 8.71
N PRO A 1177 53.93 24.57 8.99
CA PRO A 1177 54.37 24.99 10.32
C PRO A 1177 53.51 26.10 10.91
N TRP A 1178 52.90 26.93 10.04
CA TRP A 1178 51.98 27.99 10.40
C TRP A 1178 50.70 27.53 11.11
N LEU A 1179 50.21 26.31 10.88
CA LEU A 1179 49.02 25.79 11.58
C LEU A 1179 49.25 25.65 13.09
N ALA A 1180 50.47 25.25 13.50
CA ALA A 1180 50.85 25.19 14.91
C ALA A 1180 50.93 26.60 15.51
N VAL A 1181 51.52 27.55 14.78
CA VAL A 1181 51.67 28.95 15.21
C VAL A 1181 50.31 29.66 15.34
N PHE A 1182 49.37 29.43 14.42
CA PHE A 1182 48.01 29.97 14.54
C PHE A 1182 47.31 29.43 15.81
N ASN A 1183 47.47 28.14 16.09
CA ASN A 1183 46.85 27.50 17.25
C ASN A 1183 47.48 27.99 18.58
N GLU A 1184 48.80 28.13 18.64
CA GLU A 1184 49.51 28.71 19.80
C GLU A 1184 49.13 30.18 20.04
N ALA A 1185 48.85 30.93 18.99
CA ALA A 1185 48.39 32.32 19.07
C ALA A 1185 46.87 32.47 19.33
N GLY A 1186 46.13 31.35 19.45
CA GLY A 1186 44.70 31.33 19.73
C GLY A 1186 43.81 31.71 18.54
N LEU A 1187 44.32 31.68 17.30
CA LEU A 1187 43.52 31.91 16.11
C LEU A 1187 42.74 30.63 15.74
N PRO A 1188 41.49 30.74 15.22
CA PRO A 1188 40.77 29.60 14.68
C PRO A 1188 41.56 28.94 13.53
N THR A 1189 41.35 27.65 13.29
CA THR A 1189 42.00 26.97 12.17
C THR A 1189 41.54 27.60 10.84
N PRO A 1190 42.45 27.90 9.89
CA PRO A 1190 42.07 28.39 8.56
C PRO A 1190 41.11 27.44 7.85
N ASP A 1191 40.24 27.99 6.99
CA ASP A 1191 39.32 27.25 6.15
C ASP A 1191 40.06 26.31 5.19
N SER A 1192 39.42 25.19 4.83
CA SER A 1192 40.00 24.14 3.98
C SER A 1192 40.23 24.55 2.52
N LYS A 1193 39.59 25.62 2.04
CA LYS A 1193 39.74 26.14 0.68
C LYS A 1193 40.47 27.48 0.69
N PRO A 1194 41.57 27.65 -0.07
CA PRO A 1194 42.22 28.95 -0.24
C PRO A 1194 41.28 29.95 -0.91
N ILE A 1195 41.64 31.23 -0.89
CA ILE A 1195 40.96 32.27 -1.66
C ILE A 1195 41.90 32.89 -2.67
N THR A 1196 41.40 33.21 -3.86
CA THR A 1196 42.19 33.87 -4.91
C THR A 1196 41.73 35.32 -5.07
N MET A 1197 42.65 36.27 -4.96
CA MET A 1197 42.41 37.70 -5.17
C MET A 1197 43.38 38.23 -6.23
N ALA A 1198 42.84 38.73 -7.34
CA ALA A 1198 43.63 39.27 -8.46
C ALA A 1198 44.76 38.31 -8.90
N ASP A 1199 44.40 37.05 -9.13
CA ASP A 1199 45.30 35.95 -9.54
C ASP A 1199 46.35 35.52 -8.50
N GLN A 1200 46.38 36.13 -7.30
CA GLN A 1200 47.19 35.68 -6.16
C GLN A 1200 46.40 34.76 -5.23
N VAL A 1201 46.98 33.61 -4.88
CA VAL A 1201 46.36 32.60 -4.02
C VAL A 1201 46.76 32.82 -2.55
N PHE A 1202 45.76 32.89 -1.67
CA PHE A 1202 45.92 32.98 -0.24
C PHE A 1202 45.60 31.62 0.41
N PRO A 1203 46.62 30.85 0.81
CA PRO A 1203 46.46 29.50 1.35
C PRO A 1203 45.75 29.45 2.71
N PHE A 1204 45.80 30.53 3.50
CA PHE A 1204 45.14 30.60 4.81
C PHE A 1204 44.02 31.62 4.74
N ALA A 1205 42.77 31.20 4.88
CA ALA A 1205 41.60 32.08 4.81
C ALA A 1205 40.67 31.81 5.99
N TRP A 1206 40.08 32.87 6.54
CA TRP A 1206 39.08 32.82 7.60
C TRP A 1206 37.85 33.59 7.12
N ARG A 1207 36.96 32.91 6.39
CA ARG A 1207 35.78 33.54 5.76
C ARG A 1207 34.85 34.19 6.77
N SER A 1208 34.73 33.62 7.98
CA SER A 1208 33.94 34.19 9.07
C SER A 1208 34.43 35.55 9.56
N HIS A 1209 35.71 35.86 9.34
CA HIS A 1209 36.34 37.13 9.75
C HIS A 1209 36.74 38.00 8.56
N LEU A 1210 36.51 37.52 7.33
CA LEU A 1210 36.96 38.15 6.08
C LEU A 1210 38.48 38.44 6.08
N VAL A 1211 39.28 37.52 6.62
CA VAL A 1211 40.74 37.65 6.69
C VAL A 1211 41.39 36.57 5.84
N ALA A 1212 42.44 36.90 5.09
CA ALA A 1212 43.28 35.91 4.43
C ALA A 1212 44.77 36.23 4.54
N ALA A 1213 45.61 35.20 4.51
CA ALA A 1213 47.05 35.31 4.62
C ALA A 1213 47.78 34.41 3.62
N ALA A 1214 48.91 34.90 3.11
CA ALA A 1214 49.82 34.19 2.22
C ALA A 1214 51.26 34.36 2.67
N MET A 1215 52.14 33.43 2.30
CA MET A 1215 53.59 33.54 2.57
C MET A 1215 54.28 34.51 1.61
N ASP A 1216 53.65 34.78 0.46
CA ASP A 1216 54.12 35.77 -0.50
C ASP A 1216 53.65 37.18 -0.12
N ALA A 1217 54.42 38.19 -0.54
CA ALA A 1217 54.01 39.59 -0.40
C ALA A 1217 52.67 39.83 -1.07
N VAL A 1218 51.75 40.53 -0.39
CA VAL A 1218 50.44 40.86 -0.97
C VAL A 1218 50.63 41.91 -2.06
N THR A 1219 50.21 41.59 -3.28
CA THR A 1219 50.28 42.54 -4.41
C THR A 1219 49.27 43.69 -4.20
N ASP A 1220 49.60 44.90 -4.65
CA ASP A 1220 48.70 46.07 -4.54
C ASP A 1220 47.33 45.81 -5.19
N THR A 1221 47.32 45.08 -6.31
CA THR A 1221 46.09 44.66 -7.00
C THR A 1221 45.26 43.66 -6.19
N ALA A 1222 45.89 42.75 -5.44
CA ALA A 1222 45.19 41.86 -4.54
C ALA A 1222 44.65 42.61 -3.32
N GLN A 1223 45.41 43.57 -2.78
CA GLN A 1223 45.00 44.41 -1.65
C GLN A 1223 43.78 45.26 -1.99
N GLU A 1224 43.76 45.95 -3.14
CA GLU A 1224 42.61 46.74 -3.60
C GLU A 1224 41.38 45.88 -3.84
N ARG A 1225 41.55 44.69 -4.46
CA ARG A 1225 40.44 43.77 -4.73
C ARG A 1225 39.90 43.12 -3.46
N GLY A 1226 40.79 42.83 -2.51
CA GLY A 1226 40.45 42.37 -1.16
C GLY A 1226 39.61 43.42 -0.45
N HIS A 1227 40.11 44.65 -0.34
CA HIS A 1227 39.40 45.76 0.32
C HIS A 1227 38.02 46.03 -0.30
N THR A 1228 37.92 46.02 -1.63
CA THR A 1228 36.64 46.16 -2.35
C THR A 1228 35.63 45.07 -1.99
N LYS A 1229 36.10 43.85 -1.70
CA LYS A 1229 35.28 42.70 -1.29
C LYS A 1229 35.13 42.57 0.23
N GLY A 1230 35.63 43.54 1.00
CA GLY A 1230 35.60 43.53 2.46
C GLY A 1230 36.63 42.60 3.12
N TRP A 1231 37.64 42.13 2.38
CA TRP A 1231 38.69 41.25 2.88
C TRP A 1231 39.92 42.02 3.35
N THR A 1232 40.45 41.65 4.51
CA THR A 1232 41.76 42.11 5.00
C THR A 1232 42.81 41.04 4.70
N LEU A 1233 43.83 41.40 3.90
CA LEU A 1233 44.87 40.48 3.46
C LEU A 1233 46.17 40.75 4.22
N PHE A 1234 46.87 39.68 4.60
CA PHE A 1234 48.15 39.73 5.30
C PHE A 1234 49.24 38.92 4.58
N ALA A 1235 50.46 39.43 4.57
CA ALA A 1235 51.65 38.65 4.25
C ALA A 1235 52.20 38.06 5.54
N LEU A 1236 52.45 36.75 5.54
CA LEU A 1236 53.18 36.06 6.59
C LEU A 1236 54.68 36.18 6.32
N PRO A 1237 55.51 36.21 7.37
CA PRO A 1237 56.95 36.09 7.23
C PRO A 1237 57.38 34.81 6.49
N ALA A 1238 58.63 34.77 6.02
CA ALA A 1238 59.16 33.63 5.27
C ALA A 1238 59.34 32.37 6.15
N ALA A 1239 59.52 32.55 7.46
CA ALA A 1239 59.70 31.46 8.43
C ALA A 1239 58.70 31.58 9.60
N SER A 1240 58.21 30.45 10.10
CA SER A 1240 57.14 30.39 11.10
C SER A 1240 57.59 30.76 12.53
N ASP A 1241 58.89 30.81 12.79
CA ASP A 1241 59.51 31.23 14.04
C ASP A 1241 59.60 32.76 14.21
N GLU A 1242 59.36 33.53 13.14
CA GLU A 1242 59.33 34.99 13.17
C GLU A 1242 58.01 35.58 13.77
N GLY A 1243 57.05 34.71 14.09
CA GLY A 1243 55.77 35.09 14.73
C GLY A 1243 54.73 35.68 13.77
N LEU A 1244 53.50 35.87 14.26
CA LEU A 1244 52.39 36.40 13.45
C LEU A 1244 52.42 37.93 13.38
N PRO A 1245 52.02 38.53 12.23
CA PRO A 1245 51.78 39.97 12.15
C PRO A 1245 50.78 40.41 13.24
N SER A 1246 51.12 41.42 14.03
CA SER A 1246 50.27 41.89 15.14
C SER A 1246 48.87 42.33 14.66
N GLY A 1247 48.78 42.88 13.46
CA GLY A 1247 47.52 43.23 12.80
C GLY A 1247 46.65 42.02 12.46
N LEU A 1248 47.24 40.87 12.15
CA LEU A 1248 46.50 39.63 11.89
C LEU A 1248 45.84 39.12 13.18
N THR A 1249 46.60 39.05 14.27
CA THR A 1249 46.08 38.60 15.58
C THR A 1249 45.01 39.54 16.14
N ALA A 1250 45.08 40.84 15.84
CA ALA A 1250 44.08 41.81 16.27
C ALA A 1250 42.69 41.58 15.64
N MET A 1251 42.62 41.06 14.41
CA MET A 1251 41.35 40.79 13.71
C MET A 1251 40.49 39.71 14.39
N PHE A 1252 41.09 38.87 15.24
CA PHE A 1252 40.42 37.74 15.91
C PHE A 1252 40.18 37.97 17.40
N LYS A 1253 40.49 39.17 17.92
CA LYS A 1253 40.28 39.55 19.34
C LYS A 1253 39.00 40.38 19.56
N THR A 1254 38.10 40.39 18.59
CA THR A 1254 36.85 41.19 18.61
C THR A 1254 35.62 40.34 18.79
#